data_AF-A0A852HR66-F1
#
_entry.id   AF-A0A852HR66-F1
#
_cell.length_a   1.000
_cell.length_b   1.000
_cell.length_c   1.000
_cell.angle_alpha   90.00
_cell.angle_beta   90.00
_cell.angle_gamma   90.00
#
_symmetry.space_group_name_H-M   'P 1'
#
loop_
_entity.id
_entity.type
_entity.pdbx_description
1 polymer ?
#
loop_
_entity_poly.entity_id
_entity_poly.type
_entity_poly.pdbx_seq_one_letter_code
_entity_poly.pdbx_strand_id
1 'polypeptide(L)'
;FPTSTYVKMWADTQRELDTMLQREREEFLQPEEDREKVKKMLATAYIQYLEIFRNLEAAHDHLIHQQKRAAVRQALDGVMGRILEIKREMVALENSECHHMDDILMDLKRVPEDIEIPIPKYFVKENLRILQEREEYLHGILLNAGLLEQEPVTAMTLEEGIKVIQVAERARQGRARAAFMKKIYLEEKRTSKKEEQETGKNPDDAATRIQKVWRGYSQRKKTEKLREEEMVFLGMNSTEMINGTGSLPPDVEAMSSLQKANALQGEVQEREDFSFRQELRKTEGPHIKETLQDQITQCFLECRHVTGRFPDYPPERTGGSKAIFIEKHPEQVVEELAAKREAEAREMDKYPRGQERPKEKKPEKGGKQVVDLSWKMTPSNFLSILEEGSSQYQVFWENRDNRSDFLQDHDPELIKGGEREEVEEEIRVQQVDEVMQEKLLKIKKALDGEIGPQGKAKKVMSPACRSVESLYQELAEDRVLIKVKNVNLSDYMGYHDCLRSILCETGAQPMPSIPEVRQLVTLYGILPLGSQTVHENAPLVKSLLLAGPAGVGKKMLVHAICTETGANLFSLTPSNLAGKYPGREGLIMVLHMILKVGKQWQPSVVWIGDTERIYTKGAAKGEEEANFRRLAKLVPQFLKALKPKDRVLLLGTTRRPFDANLGPFCKAYQKILLIPKPDYLTRFGKSLWKHYILQRGGALTKLLNLNCLARVSDGFTQGHLVDVVHTVLTELRLLQMARKPLRTAEFVTSLARHDPVYKEEEEAFQ
;
A
#
# COMPACT_ATOMS: atom_id res chain seq x y z
N PHE A 1 -15.46 13.04 -20.81
CA PHE A 1 -14.74 14.32 -20.69
C PHE A 1 -13.61 14.36 -19.65
N PRO A 2 -13.65 13.66 -18.48
CA PRO A 2 -12.53 13.74 -17.51
C PRO A 2 -11.28 12.93 -17.89
N THR A 3 -11.40 11.87 -18.69
CA THR A 3 -10.33 10.85 -18.87
C THR A 3 -9.18 11.29 -19.76
N SER A 4 -9.44 12.11 -20.78
CA SER A 4 -8.37 12.70 -21.62
C SER A 4 -7.48 13.65 -20.83
N THR A 5 -7.99 14.28 -19.77
CA THR A 5 -7.23 15.20 -18.92
C THR A 5 -6.17 14.46 -18.12
N TYR A 6 -6.48 13.29 -17.54
CA TYR A 6 -5.53 12.52 -16.74
C TYR A 6 -4.47 11.80 -17.59
N VAL A 7 -4.80 11.41 -18.82
CA VAL A 7 -3.79 10.89 -19.76
C VAL A 7 -2.80 11.99 -20.15
N LYS A 8 -3.27 13.22 -20.37
CA LYS A 8 -2.38 14.37 -20.61
C LYS A 8 -1.53 14.69 -19.38
N MET A 9 -2.15 14.68 -18.20
CA MET A 9 -1.43 14.86 -16.93
C MET A 9 -0.31 13.83 -16.79
N TRP A 10 -0.58 12.55 -17.07
CA TRP A 10 0.46 11.52 -17.09
C TRP A 10 1.58 11.84 -18.10
N ALA A 11 1.23 12.22 -19.32
CA ALA A 11 2.22 12.58 -20.35
C ALA A 11 3.09 13.80 -19.96
N ASP A 12 2.48 14.82 -19.35
CA ASP A 12 3.20 15.99 -18.85
C ASP A 12 4.14 15.60 -17.70
N THR A 13 3.66 14.81 -16.74
CA THR A 13 4.48 14.33 -15.62
C THR A 13 5.63 13.43 -16.05
N GLN A 14 5.44 12.63 -17.10
CA GLN A 14 6.49 11.77 -17.60
C GLN A 14 7.62 12.60 -18.22
N ARG A 15 7.29 13.68 -18.94
CA ARG A 15 8.29 14.63 -19.46
C ARG A 15 9.05 15.33 -18.33
N GLU A 16 8.36 15.70 -17.25
CA GLU A 16 8.99 16.27 -16.06
C GLU A 16 9.95 15.26 -15.41
N LEU A 17 9.52 14.00 -15.26
CA LEU A 17 10.35 12.92 -14.72
C LEU A 17 11.60 12.68 -15.58
N ASP A 18 11.46 12.63 -16.91
CA ASP A 18 12.60 12.43 -17.81
C ASP A 18 13.60 13.59 -17.72
N THR A 19 13.11 14.82 -17.58
CA THR A 19 13.96 16.01 -17.35
C THR A 19 14.71 15.91 -16.03
N MET A 20 14.05 15.42 -14.98
CA MET A 20 14.67 15.21 -13.66
C MET A 20 15.73 14.13 -13.70
N LEU A 21 15.47 12.99 -14.35
CA LEU A 21 16.44 11.91 -14.51
C LEU A 21 17.69 12.37 -15.28
N GLN A 22 17.52 13.22 -16.30
CA GLN A 22 18.65 13.83 -17.01
C GLN A 22 19.49 14.73 -16.10
N ARG A 23 18.85 15.61 -15.31
CA ARG A 23 19.56 16.43 -14.32
C ARG A 23 20.30 15.59 -13.30
N GLU A 24 19.71 14.51 -12.81
CA GLU A 24 20.39 13.64 -11.85
C GLU A 24 21.64 12.98 -12.42
N ARG A 25 21.61 12.56 -13.69
CA ARG A 25 22.78 12.01 -14.39
C ARG A 25 23.90 13.04 -14.53
N GLU A 26 23.58 14.31 -14.69
CA GLU A 26 24.58 15.37 -14.90
C GLU A 26 25.11 15.97 -13.60
N GLU A 27 24.24 16.23 -12.62
CA GLU A 27 24.54 16.99 -11.39
C GLU A 27 24.97 16.08 -10.23
N PHE A 28 24.33 14.92 -10.02
CA PHE A 28 24.56 14.10 -8.81
C PHE A 28 25.82 13.21 -8.90
N LEU A 29 26.40 13.08 -10.10
CA LEU A 29 27.66 12.36 -10.31
C LEU A 29 28.90 13.19 -9.99
N GLN A 30 28.75 14.52 -9.88
CA GLN A 30 29.88 15.42 -9.64
C GLN A 30 30.15 15.53 -8.14
N PRO A 31 31.40 15.31 -7.68
CA PRO A 31 31.77 15.58 -6.30
C PRO A 31 31.62 17.07 -5.99
N GLU A 32 30.85 17.39 -4.95
CA GLU A 32 30.65 18.76 -4.49
C GLU A 32 31.21 18.96 -3.09
N GLU A 33 31.92 20.07 -2.89
CA GLU A 33 32.54 20.41 -1.60
C GLU A 33 31.67 21.37 -0.77
N ASP A 34 30.81 22.17 -1.42
CA ASP A 34 29.95 23.14 -0.75
C ASP A 34 28.67 22.49 -0.20
N ARG A 35 28.62 22.35 1.13
CA ARG A 35 27.50 21.74 1.85
C ARG A 35 26.17 22.49 1.66
N GLU A 36 26.19 23.82 1.55
CA GLU A 36 24.96 24.61 1.36
C GLU A 36 24.41 24.43 -0.05
N LYS A 37 25.30 24.35 -1.05
CA LYS A 37 24.92 24.04 -2.43
C LYS A 37 24.33 22.64 -2.55
N VAL A 38 24.96 21.63 -1.93
CA VAL A 38 24.45 20.25 -1.89
C VAL A 38 23.10 20.20 -1.20
N LYS A 39 22.93 20.90 -0.06
CA LYS A 39 21.65 21.00 0.64
C LYS A 39 20.56 21.55 -0.26
N LYS A 40 20.81 22.69 -0.93
CA LYS A 40 19.85 23.31 -1.84
C LYS A 40 19.49 22.39 -3.01
N MET A 41 20.48 21.72 -3.60
CA MET A 41 20.27 20.77 -4.71
C MET A 41 19.44 19.54 -4.29
N LEU A 42 19.75 18.92 -3.15
CA LEU A 42 18.97 17.79 -2.63
C LEU A 42 17.54 18.21 -2.30
N ALA A 43 17.40 19.40 -1.71
CA ALA A 43 16.12 19.96 -1.33
C ALA A 43 15.22 20.30 -2.52
N THR A 44 15.76 20.91 -3.58
CA THR A 44 15.01 21.18 -4.81
C THR A 44 14.60 19.89 -5.51
N ALA A 45 15.51 18.92 -5.60
CA ALA A 45 15.21 17.60 -6.17
C ALA A 45 14.10 16.90 -5.38
N TYR A 46 14.16 16.93 -4.03
CA TYR A 46 13.13 16.36 -3.17
C TYR A 46 11.74 16.96 -3.45
N ILE A 47 11.62 18.29 -3.51
CA ILE A 47 10.35 18.97 -3.79
C ILE A 47 9.82 18.64 -5.19
N GLN A 48 10.70 18.60 -6.20
CA GLN A 48 10.31 18.28 -7.57
C GLN A 48 9.83 16.83 -7.71
N TYR A 49 10.49 15.86 -7.06
CA TYR A 49 10.00 14.48 -7.02
C TYR A 49 8.67 14.34 -6.28
N LEU A 50 8.42 15.14 -5.23
CA LEU A 50 7.12 15.17 -4.55
C LEU A 50 5.99 15.71 -5.44
N GLU A 51 6.29 16.65 -6.33
CA GLU A 51 5.32 17.15 -7.31
C GLU A 51 4.99 16.07 -8.35
N ILE A 52 6.02 15.45 -8.94
CA ILE A 52 5.84 14.32 -9.87
C ILE A 52 5.03 13.21 -9.21
N PHE A 53 5.36 12.85 -7.97
CA PHE A 53 4.65 11.82 -7.22
C PHE A 53 3.16 12.14 -7.04
N ARG A 54 2.81 13.37 -6.66
CA ARG A 54 1.40 13.79 -6.53
C ARG A 54 0.65 13.72 -7.84
N ASN A 55 1.27 14.18 -8.92
CA ASN A 55 0.62 14.19 -10.21
C ASN A 55 0.45 12.77 -10.77
N LEU A 56 1.42 11.88 -10.56
CA LEU A 56 1.31 10.47 -10.90
C LEU A 56 0.26 9.74 -10.05
N GLU A 57 0.13 10.06 -8.75
CA GLU A 57 -0.89 9.47 -7.87
C GLU A 57 -2.29 9.89 -8.33
N ALA A 58 -2.47 11.19 -8.61
CA ALA A 58 -3.71 11.72 -9.17
C ALA A 58 -4.04 11.07 -10.52
N ALA A 59 -3.05 10.87 -11.39
CA ALA A 59 -3.24 10.17 -12.66
C ALA A 59 -3.65 8.71 -12.43
N HIS A 60 -2.95 7.96 -11.58
CA HIS A 60 -3.25 6.56 -11.26
C HIS A 60 -4.69 6.39 -10.74
N ASP A 61 -5.10 7.26 -9.83
CA ASP A 61 -6.41 7.19 -9.18
C ASP A 61 -7.59 7.43 -10.13
N HIS A 62 -7.40 8.26 -11.17
CA HIS A 62 -8.46 8.68 -12.08
C HIS A 62 -8.41 8.02 -13.47
N LEU A 63 -7.27 7.44 -13.88
CA LEU A 63 -7.21 6.54 -15.02
C LEU A 63 -8.10 5.33 -14.72
N ILE A 64 -8.86 4.80 -15.68
CA ILE A 64 -9.69 3.59 -15.46
C ILE A 64 -8.99 2.37 -16.08
N HIS A 65 -8.32 2.57 -17.21
CA HIS A 65 -7.56 1.56 -17.94
C HIS A 65 -6.46 0.88 -17.09
N GLN A 66 -6.53 -0.44 -16.95
CA GLN A 66 -5.66 -1.23 -16.06
C GLN A 66 -4.19 -1.25 -16.51
N GLN A 67 -3.90 -1.48 -17.79
CA GLN A 67 -2.49 -1.52 -18.27
C GLN A 67 -1.79 -0.18 -18.07
N LYS A 68 -2.48 0.95 -18.33
CA LYS A 68 -1.96 2.29 -18.04
C LYS A 68 -1.75 2.50 -16.54
N ARG A 69 -2.70 2.06 -15.70
CA ARG A 69 -2.54 2.09 -14.23
C ARG A 69 -1.32 1.28 -13.78
N ALA A 70 -1.09 0.10 -14.34
CA ALA A 70 0.08 -0.74 -14.02
C ALA A 70 1.40 -0.04 -14.39
N ALA A 71 1.47 0.59 -15.58
CA ALA A 71 2.63 1.36 -15.99
C ALA A 71 2.87 2.59 -15.08
N VAL A 72 1.82 3.36 -14.78
CA VAL A 72 1.90 4.50 -13.84
C VAL A 72 2.31 4.02 -12.44
N ARG A 73 1.84 2.85 -12.01
CA ARG A 73 2.20 2.25 -10.72
C ARG A 73 3.69 1.91 -10.64
N GLN A 74 4.28 1.35 -11.69
CA GLN A 74 5.72 1.09 -11.73
C GLN A 74 6.53 2.39 -11.58
N ALA A 75 6.12 3.45 -12.29
CA ALA A 75 6.75 4.76 -12.16
C ALA A 75 6.56 5.35 -10.74
N LEU A 76 5.36 5.23 -10.16
CA LEU A 76 5.08 5.64 -8.79
C LEU A 76 5.97 4.93 -7.77
N ASP A 77 6.13 3.62 -7.88
CA ASP A 77 7.02 2.83 -7.01
C ASP A 77 8.48 3.29 -7.10
N GLY A 78 8.96 3.56 -8.32
CA GLY A 78 10.28 4.12 -8.55
C GLY A 78 10.47 5.50 -7.91
N VAL A 79 9.50 6.40 -8.08
CA VAL A 79 9.56 7.76 -7.53
C VAL A 79 9.49 7.72 -6.00
N MET A 80 8.64 6.87 -5.42
CA MET A 80 8.59 6.67 -3.95
C MET A 80 9.94 6.21 -3.39
N GLY A 81 10.58 5.24 -4.03
CA GLY A 81 11.91 4.78 -3.66
C GLY A 81 12.95 5.90 -3.72
N ARG A 82 12.92 6.70 -4.78
CA ARG A 82 13.84 7.84 -4.96
C ARG A 82 13.64 8.93 -3.90
N ILE A 83 12.40 9.26 -3.56
CA ILE A 83 12.06 10.20 -2.47
C ILE A 83 12.68 9.72 -1.15
N LEU A 84 12.63 8.43 -0.84
CA LEU A 84 13.20 7.86 0.38
C LEU A 84 14.74 7.90 0.40
N GLU A 85 15.38 7.66 -0.75
CA GLU A 85 16.84 7.77 -0.91
C GLU A 85 17.32 9.22 -0.73
N ILE A 86 16.70 10.18 -1.42
CA ILE A 86 17.04 11.60 -1.31
C ILE A 86 16.82 12.07 0.12
N LYS A 87 15.69 11.71 0.75
CA LYS A 87 15.42 12.03 2.14
C LYS A 87 16.50 11.48 3.07
N ARG A 88 16.98 10.26 2.86
CA ARG A 88 18.06 9.67 3.67
C ARG A 88 19.35 10.48 3.55
N GLU A 89 19.70 10.93 2.35
CA GLU A 89 20.88 11.76 2.12
C GLU A 89 20.75 13.14 2.76
N MET A 90 19.58 13.77 2.67
CA MET A 90 19.30 15.02 3.38
C MET A 90 19.48 14.85 4.91
N VAL A 91 18.98 13.76 5.47
CA VAL A 91 19.13 13.44 6.90
C VAL A 91 20.60 13.16 7.25
N ALA A 92 21.35 12.49 6.39
CA ALA A 92 22.78 12.25 6.60
C ALA A 92 23.60 13.55 6.55
N LEU A 93 23.19 14.50 5.71
CA LEU A 93 23.86 15.80 5.58
C LEU A 93 23.56 16.73 6.76
N GLU A 94 22.33 16.77 7.26
CA GLU A 94 21.92 17.71 8.33
C GLU A 94 21.90 17.11 9.74
N ASN A 95 21.96 15.79 9.87
CA ASN A 95 21.71 15.05 11.13
C ASN A 95 20.36 15.38 11.79
N SER A 96 19.36 15.78 10.99
CA SER A 96 18.00 16.09 11.44
C SER A 96 17.00 15.40 10.52
N GLU A 97 15.92 14.86 11.10
CA GLU A 97 14.79 14.30 10.34
C GLU A 97 13.88 15.41 9.76
N CYS A 98 13.95 16.63 10.33
CA CYS A 98 13.14 17.77 9.92
C CYS A 98 14.04 18.81 9.26
N HIS A 99 13.82 19.07 7.97
CA HIS A 99 14.62 19.98 7.15
C HIS A 99 13.92 21.33 7.01
N HIS A 100 14.72 22.39 6.97
CA HIS A 100 14.23 23.73 6.68
C HIS A 100 14.28 23.97 5.17
N MET A 101 13.12 24.30 4.59
CA MET A 101 12.91 24.35 3.13
C MET A 101 12.16 25.61 2.67
N ASP A 102 11.87 26.56 3.57
CA ASP A 102 10.93 27.65 3.30
C ASP A 102 11.45 28.59 2.19
N ASP A 103 12.74 28.92 2.21
CA ASP A 103 13.37 29.73 1.16
C ASP A 103 13.24 29.08 -0.22
N ILE A 104 13.45 27.76 -0.27
CA ILE A 104 13.39 26.99 -1.51
C ILE A 104 11.96 26.87 -2.02
N LEU A 105 10.98 26.72 -1.12
CA LEU A 105 9.56 26.76 -1.48
C LEU A 105 9.18 28.12 -2.04
N MET A 106 9.66 29.21 -1.44
CA MET A 106 9.43 30.57 -1.93
C MET A 106 10.02 30.76 -3.33
N ASP A 107 11.26 30.31 -3.55
CA ASP A 107 11.94 30.34 -4.85
C ASP A 107 11.16 29.55 -5.92
N LEU A 108 10.62 28.37 -5.54
CA LEU A 108 9.79 27.53 -6.40
C LEU A 108 8.32 27.99 -6.48
N LYS A 109 7.94 29.07 -5.79
CA LYS A 109 6.55 29.58 -5.68
C LYS A 109 5.54 28.53 -5.22
N ARG A 110 5.92 27.73 -4.23
CA ARG A 110 5.11 26.64 -3.66
C ARG A 110 4.61 26.97 -2.27
N VAL A 111 3.55 26.28 -1.86
CA VAL A 111 2.96 26.40 -0.53
C VAL A 111 3.48 25.27 0.37
N PRO A 112 3.64 25.44 1.69
CA PRO A 112 4.08 24.35 2.59
C PRO A 112 3.19 23.11 2.56
N GLU A 113 1.89 23.28 2.31
CA GLU A 113 0.95 22.17 2.11
C GLU A 113 1.35 21.29 0.90
N ASP A 114 2.13 21.84 -0.03
CA ASP A 114 2.65 21.10 -1.17
C ASP A 114 3.78 20.13 -0.80
N ILE A 115 4.32 20.14 0.42
CA ILE A 115 5.32 19.14 0.84
C ILE A 115 4.63 17.86 1.34
N GLU A 116 3.32 17.91 1.58
CA GLU A 116 2.60 16.75 2.10
C GLU A 116 2.56 15.62 1.07
N ILE A 117 3.03 14.46 1.50
CA ILE A 117 3.07 13.25 0.68
C ILE A 117 1.67 12.63 0.70
N PRO A 118 0.95 12.55 -0.45
CA PRO A 118 -0.30 11.83 -0.50
C PRO A 118 -0.05 10.34 -0.28
N ILE A 119 -0.99 9.66 0.36
CA ILE A 119 -0.92 8.21 0.53
C ILE A 119 -1.53 7.57 -0.73
N PRO A 120 -0.77 6.74 -1.48
CA PRO A 120 -1.31 6.07 -2.65
C PRO A 120 -2.53 5.20 -2.30
N LYS A 121 -3.68 5.52 -2.87
CA LYS A 121 -4.92 4.80 -2.51
C LYS A 121 -4.95 3.35 -3.01
N TYR A 122 -4.06 2.99 -3.94
CA TYR A 122 -3.96 1.62 -4.47
C TYR A 122 -3.51 0.61 -3.41
N PHE A 123 -2.82 1.04 -2.33
CA PHE A 123 -2.43 0.17 -1.22
C PHE A 123 -3.62 -0.62 -0.65
N VAL A 124 -4.76 0.04 -0.52
CA VAL A 124 -6.00 -0.54 0.01
C VAL A 124 -6.96 -0.95 -1.12
N LYS A 125 -7.15 -0.09 -2.13
CA LYS A 125 -8.18 -0.29 -3.16
C LYS A 125 -8.02 -1.60 -3.94
N GLU A 126 -6.79 -1.97 -4.31
CA GLU A 126 -6.54 -3.20 -5.09
C GLU A 126 -6.81 -4.47 -4.26
N ASN A 127 -6.55 -4.42 -2.96
CA ASN A 127 -6.68 -5.56 -2.05
C ASN A 127 -7.98 -5.53 -1.23
N LEU A 128 -8.93 -4.66 -1.56
CA LEU A 128 -10.08 -4.33 -0.70
C LEU A 128 -10.94 -5.55 -0.36
N ARG A 129 -11.18 -6.46 -1.32
CA ARG A 129 -11.91 -7.72 -1.08
C ARG A 129 -11.19 -8.60 -0.06
N ILE A 130 -9.90 -8.82 -0.27
CA ILE A 130 -9.06 -9.62 0.64
C ILE A 130 -9.05 -9.01 2.04
N LEU A 131 -8.99 -7.68 2.16
CA LEU A 131 -9.01 -6.99 3.44
C LEU A 131 -10.37 -7.13 4.15
N GLN A 132 -11.48 -7.04 3.42
CA GLN A 132 -12.83 -7.27 3.96
C GLN A 132 -13.01 -8.70 4.47
N GLU A 133 -12.64 -9.70 3.67
CA GLU A 133 -12.70 -11.12 4.07
C GLU A 133 -11.88 -11.38 5.33
N ARG A 134 -10.68 -10.77 5.43
CA ARG A 134 -9.84 -10.86 6.63
C ARG A 134 -10.47 -10.20 7.85
N GLU A 135 -11.07 -9.02 7.68
CA GLU A 135 -11.74 -8.31 8.77
C GLU A 135 -12.95 -9.10 9.28
N GLU A 136 -13.75 -9.66 8.38
CA GLU A 136 -14.89 -10.52 8.71
C GLU A 136 -14.44 -11.80 9.43
N TYR A 137 -13.35 -12.42 8.96
CA TYR A 137 -12.78 -13.60 9.59
C TYR A 137 -12.31 -13.31 11.02
N LEU A 138 -11.57 -12.21 11.23
CA LEU A 138 -11.15 -11.77 12.56
C LEU A 138 -12.36 -11.44 13.46
N HIS A 139 -13.36 -10.76 12.91
CA HIS A 139 -14.58 -10.42 13.62
C HIS A 139 -15.34 -11.68 14.09
N GLY A 140 -15.46 -12.68 13.23
CA GLY A 140 -16.05 -13.98 13.56
C GLY A 140 -15.31 -14.69 14.70
N ILE A 141 -13.97 -14.69 14.68
CA ILE A 141 -13.17 -15.26 15.77
C ILE A 141 -13.42 -14.54 17.09
N LEU A 142 -13.41 -13.20 17.08
CA LEU A 142 -13.60 -12.39 18.28
C LEU A 142 -15.01 -12.53 18.87
N LEU A 143 -16.03 -12.65 18.02
CA LEU A 143 -17.40 -12.95 18.45
C LEU A 143 -17.49 -14.35 19.09
N ASN A 144 -16.92 -15.37 18.45
CA ASN A 144 -16.94 -16.75 18.96
C ASN A 144 -16.20 -16.87 20.31
N ALA A 145 -15.15 -16.09 20.50
CA ALA A 145 -14.40 -16.01 21.76
C ALA A 145 -15.13 -15.21 22.87
N GLY A 146 -16.30 -14.62 22.59
CA GLY A 146 -17.06 -13.79 23.53
C GLY A 146 -16.37 -12.46 23.87
N LEU A 147 -15.45 -11.99 23.02
CA LEU A 147 -14.65 -10.78 23.23
C LEU A 147 -15.30 -9.51 22.66
N LEU A 148 -16.33 -9.68 21.83
CA LEU A 148 -17.17 -8.61 21.31
C LEU A 148 -18.61 -8.83 21.78
N GLU A 149 -19.23 -7.79 22.34
CA GLU A 149 -20.67 -7.78 22.54
C GLU A 149 -21.34 -7.73 21.17
N GLN A 150 -22.35 -8.57 20.94
CA GLN A 150 -23.18 -8.43 19.74
C GLN A 150 -23.77 -7.02 19.77
N GLU A 151 -23.47 -6.20 18.76
CA GLU A 151 -24.21 -4.95 18.59
C GLU A 151 -25.69 -5.33 18.60
N PRO A 152 -26.51 -4.71 19.46
CA PRO A 152 -27.92 -5.02 19.48
C PRO A 152 -28.43 -4.72 18.08
N VAL A 153 -28.81 -5.76 17.34
CA VAL A 153 -29.48 -5.59 16.06
C VAL A 153 -30.71 -4.78 16.39
N THR A 154 -30.68 -3.48 16.04
CA THR A 154 -31.83 -2.62 16.14
C THR A 154 -32.83 -3.22 15.17
N ALA A 155 -33.73 -4.04 15.72
CA ALA A 155 -34.80 -4.63 14.95
C ALA A 155 -35.51 -3.48 14.23
N MET A 156 -35.55 -3.55 12.89
CA MET A 156 -36.18 -2.50 12.11
C MET A 156 -37.58 -2.28 12.67
N THR A 157 -37.96 -1.03 12.86
CA THR A 157 -39.31 -0.76 13.34
C THR A 157 -40.31 -1.25 12.30
N LEU A 158 -41.50 -1.67 12.74
CA LEU A 158 -42.54 -2.18 11.83
C LEU A 158 -42.88 -1.16 10.72
N GLU A 159 -42.80 0.14 11.04
CA GLU A 159 -43.01 1.24 10.10
C GLU A 159 -41.90 1.32 9.04
N GLU A 160 -40.63 1.20 9.45
CA GLU A 160 -39.50 1.14 8.51
C GLU A 160 -39.57 -0.10 7.63
N GLY A 161 -39.95 -1.25 8.19
CA GLY A 161 -40.17 -2.49 7.44
C GLY A 161 -41.25 -2.35 6.38
N ILE A 162 -42.40 -1.79 6.75
CA ILE A 162 -43.49 -1.52 5.80
C ILE A 162 -43.03 -0.56 4.71
N LYS A 163 -42.32 0.52 5.05
CA LYS A 163 -41.78 1.48 4.06
C LYS A 163 -40.85 0.79 3.07
N VAL A 164 -39.90 -0.02 3.53
CA VAL A 164 -38.96 -0.75 2.67
C VAL A 164 -39.69 -1.71 1.74
N ILE A 165 -40.65 -2.49 2.26
CA ILE A 165 -41.45 -3.42 1.45
C ILE A 165 -42.25 -2.68 0.39
N GLN A 166 -42.90 -1.56 0.75
CA GLN A 166 -43.65 -0.74 -0.19
C GLN A 166 -42.77 -0.12 -1.28
N VAL A 167 -41.57 0.36 -0.92
CA VAL A 167 -40.59 0.88 -1.89
C VAL A 167 -40.14 -0.23 -2.85
N ALA A 168 -39.81 -1.41 -2.32
CA ALA A 168 -39.39 -2.56 -3.11
C ALA A 168 -40.49 -3.04 -4.07
N GLU A 169 -41.75 -3.10 -3.62
CA GLU A 169 -42.87 -3.53 -4.46
C GLU A 169 -43.21 -2.49 -5.53
N ARG A 170 -43.17 -1.19 -5.21
CA ARG A 170 -43.30 -0.11 -6.21
C ARG A 170 -42.19 -0.20 -7.25
N ALA A 171 -40.95 -0.45 -6.85
CA ALA A 171 -39.83 -0.61 -7.76
C ALA A 171 -39.99 -1.84 -8.67
N ARG A 172 -40.48 -2.96 -8.13
CA ARG A 172 -40.81 -4.17 -8.90
C ARG A 172 -41.87 -3.88 -9.95
N GLN A 173 -42.96 -3.20 -9.57
CA GLN A 173 -44.02 -2.80 -10.49
C GLN A 173 -43.50 -1.85 -11.58
N GLY A 174 -42.65 -0.88 -11.23
CA GLY A 174 -41.99 0.01 -12.19
C GLY A 174 -41.15 -0.75 -13.22
N ARG A 175 -40.32 -1.71 -12.78
CA ARG A 175 -39.53 -2.57 -13.69
C ARG A 175 -40.42 -3.40 -14.62
N ALA A 176 -41.52 -3.96 -14.11
CA ALA A 176 -42.46 -4.74 -14.90
C ALA A 176 -43.15 -3.87 -15.98
N ARG A 177 -43.62 -2.66 -15.62
CA ARG A 177 -44.20 -1.70 -16.56
C ARG A 177 -43.20 -1.28 -17.64
N ALA A 178 -41.96 -0.97 -17.27
CA ALA A 178 -40.92 -0.60 -18.22
C ALA A 178 -40.60 -1.75 -19.20
N ALA A 179 -40.54 -2.99 -18.71
CA ALA A 179 -40.34 -4.17 -19.56
C ALA A 179 -41.51 -4.37 -20.54
N PHE A 180 -42.75 -4.15 -20.08
CA PHE A 180 -43.95 -4.24 -20.92
C PHE A 180 -43.96 -3.16 -22.01
N MET A 181 -43.72 -1.90 -21.65
CA MET A 181 -43.65 -0.79 -22.61
C MET A 181 -42.51 -0.98 -23.63
N LYS A 182 -41.36 -1.54 -23.21
CA LYS A 182 -40.26 -1.87 -24.13
C LYS A 182 -40.67 -2.89 -25.18
N LYS A 183 -41.52 -3.87 -24.84
CA LYS A 183 -42.04 -4.85 -25.81
C LYS A 183 -42.92 -4.18 -26.86
N ILE A 184 -43.86 -3.33 -26.43
CA ILE A 184 -44.75 -2.56 -27.33
C ILE A 184 -43.90 -1.73 -28.31
N TYR A 185 -42.92 -0.99 -27.80
CA TYR A 185 -42.03 -0.18 -28.64
C TYR A 185 -41.24 -1.01 -29.67
N LEU A 186 -40.76 -2.20 -29.29
CA LEU A 186 -40.05 -3.09 -30.20
C LEU A 186 -40.96 -3.66 -31.28
N GLU A 187 -42.23 -3.93 -30.97
CA GLU A 187 -43.25 -4.35 -31.93
C GLU A 187 -43.61 -3.22 -32.90
N GLU A 188 -43.86 -2.00 -32.43
CA GLU A 188 -44.08 -0.82 -33.28
C GLU A 188 -42.88 -0.50 -34.18
N LYS A 189 -41.65 -0.69 -33.68
CA LYS A 189 -40.45 -0.54 -34.50
C LYS A 189 -40.35 -1.62 -35.58
N ARG A 190 -40.82 -2.84 -35.31
CA ARG A 190 -40.88 -3.93 -36.30
C ARG A 190 -41.92 -3.67 -37.38
N THR A 191 -43.09 -3.14 -37.03
CA THR A 191 -44.12 -2.75 -38.01
C THR A 191 -43.67 -1.54 -38.83
N SER A 192 -43.11 -0.51 -38.19
CA SER A 192 -42.58 0.68 -38.88
C SER A 192 -41.45 0.35 -39.87
N LYS A 193 -40.57 -0.62 -39.55
CA LYS A 193 -39.51 -1.07 -40.46
C LYS A 193 -40.03 -1.83 -41.69
N LYS A 194 -41.19 -2.49 -41.59
CA LYS A 194 -41.86 -3.13 -42.73
C LYS A 194 -42.45 -2.06 -43.66
N GLU A 195 -43.02 -1.00 -43.10
CA GLU A 195 -43.56 0.13 -43.86
C GLU A 195 -42.46 0.98 -44.53
N GLU A 196 -41.28 1.12 -43.89
CA GLU A 196 -40.14 1.88 -44.44
C GLU A 196 -39.44 1.21 -45.65
N GLN A 197 -39.72 -0.06 -45.95
CA GLN A 197 -39.17 -0.76 -47.12
C GLN A 197 -39.92 -0.46 -48.43
N GLU A 198 -41.10 0.19 -48.40
CA GLU A 198 -41.96 0.36 -49.57
C GLU A 198 -41.92 1.75 -50.24
N THR A 199 -41.21 2.75 -49.72
CA THR A 199 -41.26 4.13 -50.28
C THR A 199 -39.90 4.67 -50.72
N GLY A 200 -39.80 4.98 -52.02
CA GLY A 200 -38.63 5.56 -52.70
C GLY A 200 -38.50 7.09 -52.54
N LYS A 201 -37.27 7.60 -52.75
CA LYS A 201 -36.76 8.93 -52.35
C LYS A 201 -37.44 10.13 -53.07
N ASN A 202 -38.26 10.89 -52.35
CA ASN A 202 -38.69 12.26 -52.70
C ASN A 202 -38.19 13.28 -51.63
N PRO A 203 -38.00 14.58 -51.92
CA PRO A 203 -37.50 15.55 -50.93
C PRO A 203 -38.49 15.80 -49.77
N ASP A 204 -39.79 15.62 -50.01
CA ASP A 204 -40.81 15.66 -48.94
C ASP A 204 -40.66 14.48 -47.96
N ASP A 205 -40.14 13.33 -48.39
CA ASP A 205 -39.81 12.22 -47.49
C ASP A 205 -38.61 12.53 -46.61
N ALA A 206 -37.65 13.31 -47.11
CA ALA A 206 -36.51 13.76 -46.31
C ALA A 206 -36.96 14.71 -45.20
N ALA A 207 -37.85 15.66 -45.50
CA ALA A 207 -38.47 16.53 -44.51
C ALA A 207 -39.26 15.72 -43.46
N THR A 208 -40.03 14.74 -43.91
CA THR A 208 -40.81 13.86 -43.04
C THR A 208 -39.90 13.03 -42.12
N ARG A 209 -38.75 12.54 -42.61
CA ARG A 209 -37.74 11.84 -41.80
C ARG A 209 -37.12 12.74 -40.74
N ILE A 210 -36.73 13.97 -41.09
CA ILE A 210 -36.17 14.94 -40.14
C ILE A 210 -37.21 15.26 -39.04
N GLN A 211 -38.46 15.51 -39.42
CA GLN A 211 -39.55 15.75 -38.47
C GLN A 211 -39.83 14.54 -37.59
N LYS A 212 -39.80 13.31 -38.13
CA LYS A 212 -39.97 12.06 -37.38
C LYS A 212 -38.84 11.88 -36.34
N VAL A 213 -37.59 12.14 -36.74
CA VAL A 213 -36.43 12.08 -35.83
C VAL A 213 -36.55 13.12 -34.71
N TRP A 214 -36.93 14.35 -35.04
CA TRP A 214 -37.10 15.43 -34.05
C TRP A 214 -38.26 15.18 -33.09
N ARG A 215 -39.43 14.76 -33.59
CA ARG A 215 -40.58 14.35 -32.76
C ARG A 215 -40.21 13.18 -31.86
N GLY A 216 -39.47 12.20 -32.37
CA GLY A 216 -38.95 11.08 -31.59
C GLY A 216 -37.97 11.51 -30.49
N TYR A 217 -37.06 12.44 -30.78
CA TYR A 217 -36.16 13.01 -29.78
C TYR A 217 -36.92 13.77 -28.68
N SER A 218 -37.84 14.66 -29.07
CA SER A 218 -38.68 15.43 -28.14
C SER A 218 -39.51 14.52 -27.23
N GLN A 219 -40.12 13.47 -27.78
CA GLN A 219 -40.90 12.51 -27.01
C GLN A 219 -40.04 11.68 -26.04
N ARG A 220 -38.82 11.28 -26.46
CA ARG A 220 -37.86 10.62 -25.54
C ARG A 220 -37.48 11.52 -24.38
N LYS A 221 -37.18 12.81 -24.64
CA LYS A 221 -36.91 13.81 -23.60
C LYS A 221 -38.09 14.00 -22.64
N LYS A 222 -39.31 14.03 -23.16
CA LYS A 222 -40.53 14.13 -22.35
C LYS A 222 -40.76 12.89 -21.49
N THR A 223 -40.49 11.70 -22.03
CA THR A 223 -40.62 10.42 -21.32
C THR A 223 -39.56 10.28 -20.22
N GLU A 224 -38.34 10.73 -20.47
CA GLU A 224 -37.26 10.80 -19.47
C GLU A 224 -37.66 11.69 -18.29
N LYS A 225 -38.20 12.88 -18.56
CA LYS A 225 -38.70 13.79 -17.53
C LYS A 225 -39.87 13.20 -16.72
N LEU A 226 -40.85 12.58 -17.39
CA LEU A 226 -41.96 11.91 -16.71
C LEU A 226 -41.49 10.76 -15.82
N ARG A 227 -40.46 10.03 -16.25
CA ARG A 227 -39.82 8.99 -15.44
C ARG A 227 -39.16 9.59 -14.20
N GLU A 228 -38.43 10.69 -14.31
CA GLU A 228 -37.84 11.38 -13.16
C GLU A 228 -38.90 11.88 -12.17
N GLU A 229 -39.97 12.50 -12.68
CA GLU A 229 -41.11 12.97 -11.88
C GLU A 229 -41.81 11.79 -11.18
N GLU A 230 -42.00 10.65 -11.85
CA GLU A 230 -42.55 9.43 -11.25
C GLU A 230 -41.61 8.87 -10.16
N MET A 231 -40.29 8.88 -10.38
CA MET A 231 -39.30 8.41 -9.39
C MET A 231 -39.27 9.30 -8.13
N VAL A 232 -39.46 10.60 -8.29
CA VAL A 232 -39.62 11.56 -7.17
C VAL A 232 -40.95 11.32 -6.46
N PHE A 233 -42.05 11.19 -7.20
CA PHE A 233 -43.37 10.91 -6.63
C PHE A 233 -43.42 9.59 -5.84
N LEU A 234 -42.70 8.57 -6.33
CA LEU A 234 -42.59 7.26 -5.67
C LEU A 234 -41.62 7.28 -4.47
N GLY A 235 -40.96 8.41 -4.20
CA GLY A 235 -40.00 8.57 -3.09
C GLY A 235 -38.70 7.80 -3.29
N MET A 236 -38.37 7.39 -4.52
CA MET A 236 -37.08 6.75 -4.83
C MET A 236 -35.97 7.79 -5.03
N ASN A 237 -36.33 9.00 -5.43
CA ASN A 237 -35.47 10.18 -5.43
C ASN A 237 -36.01 11.16 -4.39
N SER A 238 -35.15 11.69 -3.50
CA SER A 238 -35.55 12.70 -2.51
C SER A 238 -35.87 14.02 -3.19
N THR A 239 -37.01 14.64 -2.82
CA THR A 239 -37.43 15.98 -3.26
C THR A 239 -36.55 17.12 -2.73
N GLU A 240 -35.63 16.82 -1.79
CA GLU A 240 -34.82 17.82 -1.07
C GLU A 240 -33.71 18.48 -1.92
N MET A 241 -33.51 18.05 -3.17
CA MET A 241 -32.43 18.57 -4.03
C MET A 241 -32.77 19.87 -4.80
N ILE A 242 -33.98 20.42 -4.68
CA ILE A 242 -34.41 21.58 -5.49
C ILE A 242 -34.35 22.92 -4.71
N ASN A 243 -34.35 22.91 -3.38
CA ASN A 243 -34.24 24.14 -2.58
C ASN A 243 -32.89 24.18 -1.86
N GLY A 244 -32.00 25.03 -2.37
CA GLY A 244 -30.61 25.13 -1.93
C GLY A 244 -30.45 25.34 -0.43
N THR A 245 -29.80 24.37 0.23
CA THR A 245 -28.75 24.54 1.25
C THR A 245 -28.37 23.14 1.73
N GLY A 246 -27.29 22.59 1.18
CA GLY A 246 -26.79 21.26 1.56
C GLY A 246 -26.44 20.36 0.38
N SER A 247 -25.78 20.88 -0.66
CA SER A 247 -25.06 19.99 -1.57
C SER A 247 -23.89 19.39 -0.78
N LEU A 248 -23.92 18.08 -0.56
CA LEU A 248 -22.65 17.34 -0.54
C LEU A 248 -21.92 17.69 -1.85
N PRO A 249 -20.60 17.96 -1.83
CA PRO A 249 -19.89 18.39 -3.01
C PRO A 249 -20.19 17.44 -4.19
N PRO A 250 -20.42 17.93 -5.41
CA PRO A 250 -20.64 17.09 -6.59
C PRO A 250 -19.52 16.05 -6.79
N ASP A 251 -18.35 16.32 -6.23
CA ASP A 251 -17.20 15.42 -6.21
C ASP A 251 -17.44 14.15 -5.37
N VAL A 252 -18.22 14.17 -4.29
CA VAL A 252 -18.40 13.02 -3.39
C VAL A 252 -19.35 11.98 -3.99
N GLU A 253 -20.45 12.43 -4.61
CA GLU A 253 -21.34 11.53 -5.36
C GLU A 253 -20.68 11.01 -6.63
N ALA A 254 -19.95 11.86 -7.36
CA ALA A 254 -19.16 11.44 -8.52
C ALA A 254 -18.09 10.40 -8.11
N MET A 255 -17.37 10.62 -7.02
CA MET A 255 -16.37 9.68 -6.49
C MET A 255 -16.99 8.38 -6.00
N SER A 256 -18.11 8.41 -5.27
CA SER A 256 -18.79 7.18 -4.82
C SER A 256 -19.34 6.37 -5.99
N SER A 257 -19.83 7.05 -7.03
CA SER A 257 -20.26 6.43 -8.29
C SER A 257 -19.10 5.80 -9.04
N LEU A 258 -17.96 6.51 -9.13
CA LEU A 258 -16.72 6.01 -9.74
C LEU A 258 -16.17 4.80 -8.97
N GLN A 259 -16.20 4.84 -7.64
CA GLN A 259 -15.75 3.75 -6.77
C GLN A 259 -16.60 2.49 -6.95
N LYS A 260 -17.93 2.63 -7.01
CA LYS A 260 -18.84 1.51 -7.29
C LYS A 260 -18.65 0.97 -8.70
N ALA A 261 -18.42 1.84 -9.68
CA ALA A 261 -18.13 1.42 -11.06
C ALA A 261 -16.79 0.66 -11.16
N ASN A 262 -15.74 1.14 -10.49
CA ASN A 262 -14.42 0.50 -10.46
C ASN A 262 -14.47 -0.87 -9.74
N ALA A 263 -15.22 -0.98 -8.63
CA ALA A 263 -15.38 -2.24 -7.89
C ALA A 263 -16.13 -3.31 -8.70
N LEU A 264 -17.21 -2.90 -9.39
CA LEU A 264 -17.96 -3.79 -10.29
C LEU A 264 -17.12 -4.20 -11.51
N GLN A 265 -16.29 -3.31 -12.05
CA GLN A 265 -15.41 -3.66 -13.18
C GLN A 265 -14.32 -4.66 -12.79
N GLY A 266 -13.70 -4.56 -11.61
CA GLY A 266 -12.73 -5.56 -11.17
C GLY A 266 -13.32 -6.98 -11.01
N GLU A 267 -14.60 -7.08 -10.65
CA GLU A 267 -15.35 -8.35 -10.53
C GLU A 267 -15.74 -8.97 -11.87
N VAL A 268 -16.02 -8.13 -12.87
CA VAL A 268 -16.24 -8.55 -14.26
C VAL A 268 -14.90 -8.95 -14.89
N GLN A 269 -13.80 -8.31 -14.52
CA GLN A 269 -12.47 -8.52 -15.09
C GLN A 269 -11.82 -9.87 -14.74
N GLU A 270 -11.80 -10.29 -13.47
CA GLU A 270 -11.23 -11.61 -13.09
C GLU A 270 -11.91 -12.75 -13.87
N ARG A 271 -13.17 -12.55 -14.25
CA ARG A 271 -13.93 -13.49 -15.08
C ARG A 271 -13.56 -13.37 -16.56
N GLU A 272 -13.30 -12.16 -17.06
CA GLU A 272 -12.90 -11.93 -18.46
C GLU A 272 -11.46 -12.39 -18.74
N ASP A 273 -10.48 -12.07 -17.89
CA ASP A 273 -9.09 -12.55 -18.03
C ASP A 273 -9.01 -14.07 -17.93
N PHE A 274 -9.74 -14.68 -16.97
CA PHE A 274 -9.82 -16.14 -16.88
C PHE A 274 -10.46 -16.77 -18.12
N SER A 275 -11.49 -16.12 -18.69
CA SER A 275 -12.13 -16.59 -19.92
C SER A 275 -11.19 -16.49 -21.13
N PHE A 276 -10.41 -15.41 -21.20
CA PHE A 276 -9.47 -15.13 -22.28
C PHE A 276 -8.27 -16.08 -22.25
N ARG A 277 -7.68 -16.35 -21.07
CA ARG A 277 -6.67 -17.42 -20.88
C ARG A 277 -7.17 -18.78 -21.34
N GLN A 278 -8.41 -19.10 -21.01
CA GLN A 278 -9.00 -20.38 -21.40
C GLN A 278 -9.21 -20.46 -22.91
N GLU A 279 -9.49 -19.34 -23.58
CA GLU A 279 -9.61 -19.24 -25.02
C GLU A 279 -8.24 -19.33 -25.72
N LEU A 280 -7.23 -18.61 -25.24
CA LEU A 280 -5.83 -18.70 -25.68
C LEU A 280 -5.27 -20.13 -25.56
N ARG A 281 -5.52 -20.80 -24.43
CA ARG A 281 -5.10 -22.20 -24.22
C ARG A 281 -5.74 -23.14 -25.25
N LYS A 282 -6.98 -22.88 -25.68
CA LYS A 282 -7.69 -23.70 -26.66
C LYS A 282 -7.24 -23.42 -28.09
N THR A 283 -7.00 -22.17 -28.45
CA THR A 283 -6.68 -21.76 -29.83
C THR A 283 -5.20 -21.88 -30.16
N GLU A 284 -4.32 -21.42 -29.27
CA GLU A 284 -2.88 -21.32 -29.51
C GLU A 284 -2.07 -22.36 -28.74
N GLY A 285 -2.61 -22.87 -27.62
CA GLY A 285 -1.94 -23.88 -26.79
C GLY A 285 -1.44 -25.13 -27.53
N PRO A 286 -2.20 -25.73 -28.47
CA PRO A 286 -1.72 -26.87 -29.27
C PRO A 286 -0.49 -26.53 -30.11
N HIS A 287 -0.49 -25.35 -30.75
CA HIS A 287 0.63 -24.90 -31.58
C HIS A 287 1.88 -24.58 -30.75
N ILE A 288 1.72 -23.94 -29.58
CA ILE A 288 2.81 -23.67 -28.64
C ILE A 288 3.44 -24.98 -28.17
N LYS A 289 2.61 -25.97 -27.83
CA LYS A 289 3.04 -27.31 -27.41
C LYS A 289 3.86 -28.03 -28.49
N GLU A 290 3.39 -28.01 -29.73
CA GLU A 290 4.10 -28.63 -30.86
C GLU A 290 5.45 -27.94 -31.10
N THR A 291 5.47 -26.61 -31.15
CA THR A 291 6.70 -25.82 -31.35
C THR A 291 7.74 -26.11 -30.25
N LEU A 292 7.32 -26.14 -28.99
CA LEU A 292 8.21 -26.48 -27.87
C LEU A 292 8.71 -27.92 -27.93
N GLN A 293 7.84 -28.88 -28.27
CA GLN A 293 8.26 -30.27 -28.43
C GLN A 293 9.28 -30.42 -29.57
N ASP A 294 9.09 -29.73 -30.69
CA ASP A 294 9.99 -29.78 -31.83
C ASP A 294 11.34 -29.15 -31.50
N GLN A 295 11.36 -27.99 -30.84
CA GLN A 295 12.59 -27.33 -30.39
C GLN A 295 13.40 -28.21 -29.41
N ILE A 296 12.72 -28.82 -28.44
CA ILE A 296 13.36 -29.72 -27.47
C ILE A 296 13.86 -31.00 -28.18
N THR A 297 13.06 -31.57 -29.10
CA THR A 297 13.46 -32.76 -29.88
C THR A 297 14.68 -32.46 -30.75
N GLN A 298 14.70 -31.31 -31.41
CA GLN A 298 15.81 -30.85 -32.24
C GLN A 298 17.08 -30.67 -31.40
N CYS A 299 16.98 -30.03 -30.22
CA CYS A 299 18.11 -29.88 -29.31
C CYS A 299 18.65 -31.25 -28.86
N PHE A 300 17.78 -32.20 -28.50
CA PHE A 300 18.22 -33.56 -28.13
C PHE A 300 18.87 -34.33 -29.29
N LEU A 301 18.40 -34.14 -30.53
CA LEU A 301 19.02 -34.73 -31.72
C LEU A 301 20.40 -34.12 -31.97
N GLU A 302 20.53 -32.80 -31.91
CA GLU A 302 21.81 -32.09 -32.02
C GLU A 302 22.81 -32.55 -30.94
N CYS A 303 22.37 -32.66 -29.69
CA CYS A 303 23.20 -33.21 -28.61
C CYS A 303 23.63 -34.66 -28.88
N ARG A 304 22.77 -35.51 -29.44
CA ARG A 304 23.11 -36.90 -29.80
C ARG A 304 24.11 -36.96 -30.95
N HIS A 305 23.97 -36.09 -31.95
CA HIS A 305 24.90 -36.03 -33.08
C HIS A 305 26.32 -35.67 -32.64
N VAL A 306 26.46 -34.85 -31.59
CA VAL A 306 27.75 -34.44 -31.03
C VAL A 306 28.31 -35.44 -30.00
N THR A 307 27.47 -35.95 -29.09
CA THR A 307 27.93 -36.75 -27.93
C THR A 307 27.74 -38.26 -28.07
N GLY A 308 26.99 -38.71 -29.07
CA GLY A 308 26.67 -40.12 -29.31
C GLY A 308 25.61 -40.72 -28.37
N ARG A 309 25.15 -40.00 -27.33
CA ARG A 309 24.14 -40.44 -26.36
C ARG A 309 23.05 -39.39 -26.15
N PHE A 310 21.84 -39.81 -25.79
CA PHE A 310 20.78 -38.88 -25.39
C PHE A 310 21.04 -38.31 -23.98
N PRO A 311 21.00 -36.98 -23.79
CA PRO A 311 21.09 -36.34 -22.48
C PRO A 311 19.96 -36.77 -21.50
N ASP A 312 20.18 -36.55 -20.21
CA ASP A 312 19.15 -36.70 -19.18
C ASP A 312 18.31 -35.42 -19.08
N TYR A 313 17.02 -35.58 -18.76
CA TYR A 313 16.11 -34.44 -18.66
C TYR A 313 16.32 -33.71 -17.32
N PRO A 314 16.51 -32.38 -17.30
CA PRO A 314 16.74 -31.64 -16.06
C PRO A 314 15.55 -31.74 -15.09
N PRO A 315 15.77 -31.92 -13.78
CA PRO A 315 14.68 -31.95 -12.80
C PRO A 315 14.04 -30.56 -12.62
N GLU A 316 12.77 -30.53 -12.20
CA GLU A 316 11.97 -29.30 -11.99
C GLU A 316 12.66 -28.26 -11.08
N ARG A 317 13.47 -28.73 -10.10
CA ARG A 317 14.18 -27.87 -9.14
C ARG A 317 15.29 -27.01 -9.77
N THR A 318 15.79 -27.38 -10.94
CA THR A 318 16.83 -26.67 -11.72
C THR A 318 16.25 -25.93 -12.94
N GLY A 319 14.92 -25.83 -13.05
CA GLY A 319 14.25 -25.09 -14.13
C GLY A 319 13.79 -25.94 -15.32
N GLY A 320 13.83 -27.28 -15.24
CA GLY A 320 13.24 -28.17 -16.26
C GLY A 320 13.77 -27.91 -17.67
N SER A 321 12.87 -27.86 -18.66
CA SER A 321 13.22 -27.51 -20.06
C SER A 321 13.79 -26.12 -20.27
N LYS A 322 13.58 -25.14 -19.38
CA LYS A 322 14.17 -23.79 -19.52
C LYS A 322 15.70 -23.83 -19.48
N ALA A 323 16.28 -24.75 -18.72
CA ALA A 323 17.73 -24.94 -18.67
C ALA A 323 18.32 -25.37 -20.03
N ILE A 324 17.55 -26.13 -20.82
CA ILE A 324 17.94 -26.60 -22.17
C ILE A 324 18.06 -25.42 -23.16
N PHE A 325 17.36 -24.31 -22.91
CA PHE A 325 17.37 -23.12 -23.76
C PHE A 325 18.36 -22.04 -23.32
N ILE A 326 18.71 -22.00 -22.02
CA ILE A 326 19.71 -21.07 -21.46
C ILE A 326 21.13 -21.53 -21.82
N GLU A 327 21.35 -22.85 -21.94
CA GLU A 327 22.62 -23.41 -22.42
C GLU A 327 22.58 -23.64 -23.93
N LYS A 328 23.10 -22.69 -24.72
CA LYS A 328 23.50 -22.95 -26.10
C LYS A 328 24.96 -22.57 -26.35
N HIS A 329 25.85 -23.55 -26.18
CA HIS A 329 26.84 -23.90 -27.19
C HIS A 329 27.23 -25.40 -27.03
N PRO A 330 27.14 -26.23 -28.07
CA PRO A 330 27.51 -27.65 -28.01
C PRO A 330 28.98 -27.91 -27.64
N GLU A 331 29.82 -26.87 -27.65
CA GLU A 331 31.24 -26.92 -27.28
C GLU A 331 31.48 -27.00 -25.76
N GLN A 332 30.63 -26.36 -24.93
CA GLN A 332 30.80 -26.37 -23.47
C GLN A 332 30.36 -27.70 -22.84
N VAL A 333 29.43 -28.42 -23.47
CA VAL A 333 29.01 -29.76 -23.04
C VAL A 333 30.11 -30.80 -23.29
N VAL A 334 30.90 -30.61 -24.36
CA VAL A 334 32.10 -31.43 -24.65
C VAL A 334 33.20 -31.14 -23.63
N GLU A 335 33.37 -29.87 -23.22
CA GLU A 335 34.31 -29.48 -22.15
C GLU A 335 33.88 -30.00 -20.77
N GLU A 336 32.59 -30.01 -20.44
CA GLU A 336 32.10 -30.50 -19.15
C GLU A 336 32.14 -32.04 -19.06
N LEU A 337 31.90 -32.75 -20.18
CA LEU A 337 32.09 -34.20 -20.29
C LEU A 337 33.58 -34.58 -20.30
N ALA A 338 34.46 -33.73 -20.86
CA ALA A 338 35.91 -33.86 -20.75
C ALA A 338 36.39 -33.61 -19.32
N ALA A 339 35.84 -32.60 -18.63
CA ALA A 339 36.15 -32.29 -17.24
C ALA A 339 35.68 -33.36 -16.26
N LYS A 340 34.52 -34.01 -16.51
CA LYS A 340 34.04 -35.16 -15.73
C LYS A 340 34.92 -36.40 -15.94
N ARG A 341 35.36 -36.66 -17.19
CA ARG A 341 36.34 -37.73 -17.48
C ARG A 341 37.72 -37.45 -16.87
N GLU A 342 38.17 -36.20 -16.84
CA GLU A 342 39.41 -35.80 -16.16
C GLU A 342 39.29 -35.85 -14.63
N ALA A 343 38.13 -35.54 -14.05
CA ALA A 343 37.89 -35.64 -12.61
C ALA A 343 37.84 -37.10 -12.14
N GLU A 344 37.25 -38.00 -12.94
CA GLU A 344 37.25 -39.44 -12.68
C GLU A 344 38.65 -40.07 -12.87
N ALA A 345 39.47 -39.53 -13.79
CA ALA A 345 40.87 -39.92 -13.95
C ALA A 345 41.79 -39.42 -12.81
N ARG A 346 41.40 -38.34 -12.11
CA ARG A 346 42.17 -37.76 -10.99
C ARG A 346 41.86 -38.37 -9.62
N GLU A 347 40.82 -39.19 -9.49
CA GLU A 347 40.49 -39.92 -8.25
C GLU A 347 41.20 -41.30 -8.12
N MET A 348 42.02 -41.69 -9.12
CA MET A 348 42.78 -42.96 -9.11
C MET A 348 44.28 -42.82 -8.78
N ASP A 349 44.72 -41.69 -8.20
CA ASP A 349 46.07 -41.58 -7.65
C ASP A 349 46.07 -40.84 -6.30
N LYS A 350 46.07 -41.62 -5.21
CA LYS A 350 46.40 -41.16 -3.86
C LYS A 350 47.60 -41.95 -3.36
N TYR A 351 48.67 -41.27 -2.92
CA TYR A 351 49.31 -41.32 -1.57
C TYR A 351 50.77 -40.77 -1.52
N PRO A 352 51.35 -40.43 -0.33
CA PRO A 352 51.76 -39.05 -0.01
C PRO A 352 53.24 -38.86 0.44
N ARG A 353 53.68 -37.59 0.59
CA ARG A 353 54.72 -37.04 1.51
C ARG A 353 54.82 -35.53 1.18
N GLY A 354 54.60 -34.55 2.05
CA GLY A 354 55.01 -34.39 3.44
C GLY A 354 56.11 -33.31 3.46
N GLN A 355 55.76 -32.01 3.57
CA GLN A 355 56.72 -30.97 4.01
C GLN A 355 56.05 -29.64 4.43
N GLU A 356 56.52 -29.21 5.59
CA GLU A 356 56.52 -27.97 6.38
C GLU A 356 55.89 -26.66 5.86
N ARG A 357 55.29 -25.95 6.83
CA ARG A 357 54.77 -24.56 6.71
C ARG A 357 55.89 -23.53 6.93
N PRO A 358 55.97 -22.47 6.12
CA PRO A 358 56.42 -21.16 6.57
C PRO A 358 55.21 -20.25 6.85
N LYS A 359 55.28 -19.55 7.98
CA LYS A 359 54.37 -18.48 8.38
C LYS A 359 54.66 -17.24 7.53
N GLU A 360 53.66 -16.72 6.82
CA GLU A 360 53.71 -15.35 6.29
C GLU A 360 52.70 -14.42 6.97
N LYS A 361 53.13 -13.18 7.00
CA LYS A 361 52.80 -12.11 7.94
C LYS A 361 51.50 -11.39 7.55
N LYS A 362 50.80 -10.92 8.58
CA LYS A 362 49.73 -9.91 8.47
C LYS A 362 50.28 -8.65 7.78
N PRO A 363 49.60 -8.06 6.79
CA PRO A 363 49.87 -6.68 6.41
C PRO A 363 49.21 -5.74 7.41
N GLU A 364 50.03 -4.85 7.96
CA GLU A 364 49.65 -3.78 8.86
C GLU A 364 48.75 -2.76 8.15
N LYS A 365 47.66 -2.40 8.83
CA LYS A 365 46.89 -1.18 8.54
C LYS A 365 47.73 0.01 8.96
N GLY A 366 48.18 0.79 7.98
CA GLY A 366 48.98 1.99 8.23
C GLY A 366 48.91 2.95 7.05
N GLY A 367 47.73 3.21 6.51
CA GLY A 367 47.48 4.28 5.55
C GLY A 367 46.39 5.19 6.10
N LYS A 368 46.77 6.38 6.54
CA LYS A 368 45.83 7.48 6.81
C LYS A 368 45.01 7.69 5.52
N GLN A 369 43.75 7.25 5.52
CA GLN A 369 42.79 7.73 4.53
C GLN A 369 42.69 9.24 4.74
N VAL A 370 43.17 9.97 3.75
CA VAL A 370 42.76 11.36 3.53
C VAL A 370 41.24 11.31 3.49
N VAL A 371 40.60 12.02 4.41
CA VAL A 371 39.15 12.15 4.45
C VAL A 371 38.77 12.87 3.17
N ASP A 372 38.23 12.13 2.20
CA ASP A 372 37.66 12.69 0.99
C ASP A 372 36.42 13.48 1.44
N LEU A 373 36.60 14.80 1.59
CA LEU A 373 35.58 15.74 2.09
C LEU A 373 34.54 16.08 1.00
N SER A 374 34.68 15.50 -0.19
CA SER A 374 33.75 15.71 -1.30
C SER A 374 32.49 14.84 -1.13
N TRP A 375 31.33 15.48 -1.13
CA TRP A 375 30.05 14.77 -1.10
C TRP A 375 29.79 14.12 -2.47
N LYS A 376 29.34 12.86 -2.45
CA LYS A 376 28.86 12.11 -3.63
C LYS A 376 27.59 11.37 -3.26
N MET A 377 26.59 11.41 -4.15
CA MET A 377 25.33 10.68 -3.96
C MET A 377 25.58 9.17 -3.87
N THR A 378 24.89 8.48 -2.97
CA THR A 378 24.88 7.01 -2.98
C THR A 378 24.17 6.46 -4.22
N PRO A 379 24.63 5.33 -4.79
CA PRO A 379 23.99 4.72 -5.95
C PRO A 379 22.54 4.35 -5.62
N SER A 380 21.63 4.70 -6.54
CA SER A 380 20.19 4.44 -6.39
C SER A 380 19.83 3.03 -6.83
N ASN A 381 18.91 2.40 -6.10
CA ASN A 381 18.31 1.13 -6.51
C ASN A 381 17.06 1.32 -7.39
N PHE A 382 16.57 2.56 -7.54
CA PHE A 382 15.31 2.86 -8.24
C PHE A 382 15.51 3.56 -9.58
N LEU A 383 16.69 4.11 -9.86
CA LEU A 383 16.97 4.76 -11.14
C LEU A 383 16.77 3.81 -12.33
N SER A 384 17.21 2.55 -12.24
CA SER A 384 16.99 1.58 -13.31
C SER A 384 15.50 1.30 -13.55
N ILE A 385 14.72 1.18 -12.47
CA ILE A 385 13.27 0.95 -12.54
C ILE A 385 12.56 2.14 -13.20
N LEU A 386 12.99 3.37 -12.87
CA LEU A 386 12.45 4.60 -13.44
C LEU A 386 12.81 4.75 -14.92
N GLU A 387 14.04 4.44 -15.30
CA GLU A 387 14.52 4.49 -16.68
C GLU A 387 13.85 3.44 -17.56
N GLU A 388 13.64 2.23 -17.04
CA GLU A 388 12.87 1.17 -17.70
C GLU A 388 11.41 1.60 -17.88
N GLY A 389 10.77 2.13 -16.84
CA GLY A 389 9.39 2.62 -16.90
C GLY A 389 9.22 3.79 -17.90
N SER A 390 10.18 4.72 -17.93
CA SER A 390 10.22 5.80 -18.91
C SER A 390 10.40 5.28 -20.34
N SER A 391 11.31 4.34 -20.55
CA SER A 391 11.54 3.71 -21.85
C SER A 391 10.28 2.97 -22.34
N GLN A 392 9.60 2.24 -21.46
CA GLN A 392 8.32 1.60 -21.77
C GLN A 392 7.25 2.63 -22.14
N TYR A 393 7.20 3.77 -21.44
CA TYR A 393 6.29 4.85 -21.78
C TYR A 393 6.54 5.41 -23.18
N GLN A 394 7.80 5.75 -23.50
CA GLN A 394 8.18 6.33 -24.79
C GLN A 394 7.88 5.37 -25.95
N VAL A 395 8.22 4.08 -25.79
CA VAL A 395 8.01 3.07 -26.83
C VAL A 395 6.53 2.77 -27.04
N PHE A 396 5.74 2.60 -25.98
CA PHE A 396 4.39 2.05 -26.08
C PHE A 396 3.27 3.08 -25.95
N TRP A 397 3.45 4.12 -25.13
CA TRP A 397 2.36 5.00 -24.69
C TRP A 397 2.41 6.41 -25.28
N GLU A 398 3.61 6.96 -25.56
CA GLU A 398 3.80 8.35 -25.99
C GLU A 398 3.05 8.70 -27.28
N ASN A 399 3.07 7.81 -28.28
CA ASN A 399 2.51 8.07 -29.61
C ASN A 399 1.08 7.55 -29.83
N ARG A 400 0.43 6.96 -28.80
CA ARG A 400 -0.92 6.39 -28.93
C ARG A 400 -2.00 7.43 -28.65
N ASP A 401 -2.61 7.96 -29.70
CA ASP A 401 -3.67 8.98 -29.62
C ASP A 401 -5.03 8.34 -29.24
N ASN A 402 -5.32 8.25 -27.94
CA ASN A 402 -6.50 7.54 -27.40
C ASN A 402 -7.82 8.34 -27.49
N ARG A 403 -7.96 9.24 -28.47
CA ARG A 403 -9.15 10.12 -28.58
C ARG A 403 -10.42 9.36 -28.99
N SER A 404 -10.28 8.18 -29.58
CA SER A 404 -11.38 7.33 -30.06
C SER A 404 -11.81 6.24 -29.08
N ASP A 405 -11.01 5.97 -28.03
CA ASP A 405 -11.30 4.92 -27.06
C ASP A 405 -12.06 5.48 -25.85
N PHE A 406 -13.38 5.63 -26.03
CA PHE A 406 -14.28 6.16 -25.02
C PHE A 406 -14.56 5.16 -23.89
N LEU A 407 -14.44 3.85 -24.16
CA LEU A 407 -14.77 2.78 -23.23
C LEU A 407 -13.57 2.38 -22.36
N GLN A 408 -12.34 2.72 -22.77
CA GLN A 408 -11.10 2.29 -22.11
C GLN A 408 -11.00 0.76 -22.04
N ASP A 409 -11.40 0.11 -23.14
CA ASP A 409 -11.32 -1.34 -23.26
C ASP A 409 -9.85 -1.76 -23.28
N HIS A 410 -9.56 -2.95 -22.74
CA HIS A 410 -8.18 -3.43 -22.68
C HIS A 410 -7.64 -3.71 -24.07
N ASP A 411 -6.36 -3.41 -24.30
CA ASP A 411 -5.71 -3.79 -25.54
C ASP A 411 -5.49 -5.32 -25.55
N PRO A 412 -6.19 -6.08 -26.41
CA PRO A 412 -6.09 -7.53 -26.43
C PRO A 412 -4.70 -8.01 -26.87
N GLU A 413 -3.91 -7.19 -27.56
CA GLU A 413 -2.55 -7.60 -28.00
C GLU A 413 -1.55 -7.62 -26.85
N LEU A 414 -1.65 -6.67 -25.91
CA LEU A 414 -0.82 -6.63 -24.70
C LEU A 414 -1.19 -7.78 -23.74
N ILE A 415 -2.48 -8.08 -23.60
CA ILE A 415 -2.94 -9.24 -22.81
C ILE A 415 -2.45 -10.52 -23.46
N LYS A 416 -2.58 -10.67 -24.79
CA LYS A 416 -2.06 -11.84 -25.51
C LYS A 416 -0.56 -12.02 -25.30
N GLY A 417 0.24 -10.96 -25.35
CA GLY A 417 1.68 -11.05 -25.14
C GLY A 417 2.06 -11.63 -23.78
N GLY A 418 1.54 -11.04 -22.68
CA GLY A 418 1.84 -11.49 -21.32
C GLY A 418 1.21 -12.83 -20.96
N GLU A 419 -0.05 -13.06 -21.34
CA GLU A 419 -0.71 -14.34 -21.08
C GLU A 419 -0.14 -15.48 -21.91
N ARG A 420 0.41 -15.21 -23.10
CA ARG A 420 1.14 -16.22 -23.88
C ARG A 420 2.33 -16.73 -23.12
N GLU A 421 3.12 -15.89 -22.47
CA GLU A 421 4.27 -16.34 -21.68
C GLU A 421 3.85 -17.23 -20.51
N GLU A 422 2.83 -16.84 -19.75
CA GLU A 422 2.34 -17.66 -18.64
C GLU A 422 1.69 -18.97 -19.10
N VAL A 423 0.85 -18.92 -20.15
CA VAL A 423 0.22 -20.11 -20.73
C VAL A 423 1.28 -21.02 -21.35
N GLU A 424 2.31 -20.45 -21.97
CA GLU A 424 3.46 -21.19 -22.50
C GLU A 424 4.23 -21.87 -21.36
N GLU A 425 4.50 -21.19 -20.25
CA GLU A 425 5.15 -21.78 -19.07
C GLU A 425 4.32 -22.89 -18.45
N GLU A 426 3.01 -22.69 -18.33
CA GLU A 426 2.09 -23.69 -17.80
C GLU A 426 2.02 -24.92 -18.72
N ILE A 427 1.89 -24.73 -20.03
CA ILE A 427 1.91 -25.82 -21.02
C ILE A 427 3.26 -26.52 -21.03
N ARG A 428 4.36 -25.77 -20.88
CA ARG A 428 5.72 -26.31 -20.82
C ARG A 428 5.87 -27.26 -19.64
N VAL A 429 5.57 -26.79 -18.43
CA VAL A 429 5.71 -27.58 -17.20
C VAL A 429 4.69 -28.72 -17.13
N GLN A 430 3.40 -28.46 -17.35
CA GLN A 430 2.34 -29.45 -17.12
C GLN A 430 2.13 -30.43 -18.29
N GLN A 431 2.61 -30.13 -19.51
CA GLN A 431 2.30 -30.97 -20.67
C GLN A 431 3.49 -31.33 -21.54
N VAL A 432 4.44 -30.41 -21.76
CA VAL A 432 5.59 -30.68 -22.64
C VAL A 432 6.64 -31.49 -21.90
N ASP A 433 7.04 -31.05 -20.71
CA ASP A 433 8.12 -31.68 -19.94
C ASP A 433 7.77 -33.12 -19.55
N GLU A 434 6.53 -33.37 -19.10
CA GLU A 434 6.03 -34.72 -18.80
C GLU A 434 6.06 -35.64 -20.03
N VAL A 435 5.52 -35.18 -21.17
CA VAL A 435 5.46 -35.97 -22.42
C VAL A 435 6.86 -36.23 -22.97
N MET A 436 7.77 -35.26 -22.90
CA MET A 436 9.14 -35.42 -23.39
C MET A 436 9.97 -36.34 -22.50
N GLN A 437 9.78 -36.31 -21.17
CA GLN A 437 10.38 -37.28 -20.25
C GLN A 437 9.91 -38.71 -20.55
N GLU A 438 8.62 -38.91 -20.80
CA GLU A 438 8.08 -40.22 -21.20
C GLU A 438 8.64 -40.71 -22.53
N LYS A 439 8.73 -39.82 -23.54
CA LYS A 439 9.32 -40.13 -24.85
C LYS A 439 10.78 -40.55 -24.71
N LEU A 440 11.58 -39.82 -23.93
CA LEU A 440 12.99 -40.17 -23.65
C LEU A 440 13.11 -41.51 -22.93
N LEU A 441 12.24 -41.80 -21.95
CA LEU A 441 12.22 -43.08 -21.25
C LEU A 441 11.86 -44.24 -22.19
N LYS A 442 10.91 -44.05 -23.11
CA LYS A 442 10.57 -45.04 -24.14
C LYS A 442 11.73 -45.27 -25.11
N ILE A 443 12.40 -44.20 -25.55
CA ILE A 443 13.57 -44.28 -26.43
C ILE A 443 14.75 -44.98 -25.74
N LYS A 444 15.03 -44.66 -24.46
CA LYS A 444 16.06 -45.34 -23.66
C LYS A 444 15.74 -46.83 -23.47
N LYS A 445 14.48 -47.17 -23.17
CA LYS A 445 14.01 -48.57 -23.07
C LYS A 445 14.02 -49.34 -24.40
N ALA A 446 13.93 -48.64 -25.53
CA ALA A 446 14.01 -49.25 -26.86
C ALA A 446 15.47 -49.47 -27.32
N LEU A 447 16.41 -48.71 -26.76
CA LEU A 447 17.85 -48.82 -27.06
C LEU A 447 18.57 -49.79 -26.12
N ASP A 448 18.16 -49.86 -24.86
CA ASP A 448 18.72 -50.75 -23.85
C ASP A 448 17.74 -51.90 -23.57
N GLY A 449 18.07 -53.12 -24.02
CA GLY A 449 17.36 -54.33 -23.60
C GLY A 449 17.53 -54.58 -22.10
N GLU A 450 16.40 -54.68 -21.39
CA GLU A 450 16.17 -55.10 -19.99
C GLU A 450 17.23 -54.82 -18.91
N ILE A 451 16.93 -53.97 -17.90
CA ILE A 451 17.05 -54.23 -16.43
C ILE A 451 16.09 -53.27 -15.65
N GLY A 452 15.32 -53.77 -14.67
CA GLY A 452 14.49 -52.98 -13.70
C GLY A 452 15.25 -52.54 -12.42
N PRO A 453 14.63 -52.15 -11.27
CA PRO A 453 13.21 -51.88 -10.96
C PRO A 453 12.92 -50.43 -10.48
N GLN A 454 11.63 -50.09 -10.39
CA GLN A 454 11.11 -48.82 -9.87
C GLN A 454 11.33 -48.65 -8.35
N GLY A 455 12.03 -47.59 -7.96
CA GLY A 455 12.01 -47.06 -6.60
C GLY A 455 10.86 -46.07 -6.43
N LYS A 456 9.82 -46.43 -5.67
CA LYS A 456 8.78 -45.49 -5.22
C LYS A 456 9.38 -44.52 -4.20
N ALA A 457 9.49 -43.24 -4.54
CA ALA A 457 9.77 -42.19 -3.58
C ALA A 457 8.57 -42.04 -2.62
N LYS A 458 8.77 -42.41 -1.34
CA LYS A 458 7.87 -42.06 -0.25
C LYS A 458 7.84 -40.54 -0.09
N LYS A 459 6.67 -39.93 -0.28
CA LYS A 459 6.37 -38.57 0.20
C LYS A 459 6.43 -38.62 1.72
N VAL A 460 7.55 -38.18 2.31
CA VAL A 460 7.63 -37.92 3.75
C VAL A 460 6.81 -36.66 4.00
N MET A 461 5.58 -36.80 4.46
CA MET A 461 4.96 -35.75 5.25
C MET A 461 5.73 -35.69 6.57
N SER A 462 6.49 -34.63 6.76
CA SER A 462 7.00 -34.27 8.08
C SER A 462 5.79 -33.86 8.95
N PRO A 463 5.56 -34.53 10.09
CA PRO A 463 4.52 -34.15 11.03
C PRO A 463 5.07 -33.08 11.97
N ALA A 464 4.59 -31.84 11.82
CA ALA A 464 4.40 -30.82 12.86
C ALA A 464 4.26 -29.42 12.24
N CYS A 465 3.29 -29.22 11.36
CA CYS A 465 2.92 -27.87 10.93
C CYS A 465 1.51 -27.57 11.47
N ARG A 466 1.43 -26.90 12.62
CA ARG A 466 0.20 -26.17 12.97
C ARG A 466 -0.16 -25.25 11.80
N SER A 467 -1.43 -25.25 11.38
CA SER A 467 -1.92 -24.38 10.30
C SER A 467 -1.77 -22.92 10.70
N VAL A 468 -1.55 -22.03 9.73
CA VAL A 468 -1.41 -20.59 10.00
C VAL A 468 -2.72 -20.02 10.56
N GLU A 469 -3.86 -20.54 10.11
CA GLU A 469 -5.20 -20.17 10.59
C GLU A 469 -5.40 -20.50 12.07
N SER A 470 -4.92 -21.65 12.54
CA SER A 470 -4.97 -22.01 13.97
C SER A 470 -4.11 -21.07 14.81
N LEU A 471 -2.93 -20.68 14.31
CA LEU A 471 -2.07 -19.70 15.00
C LEU A 471 -2.70 -18.29 14.99
N TYR A 472 -3.39 -17.92 13.91
CA TYR A 472 -4.11 -16.65 13.80
C TYR A 472 -5.25 -16.58 14.83
N GLN A 473 -6.01 -17.68 14.97
CA GLN A 473 -7.07 -17.80 15.96
C GLN A 473 -6.52 -17.71 17.40
N GLU A 474 -5.45 -18.46 17.71
CA GLU A 474 -4.78 -18.43 19.03
C GLU A 474 -4.34 -16.99 19.39
N LEU A 475 -3.70 -16.27 18.45
CA LEU A 475 -3.27 -14.89 18.69
C LEU A 475 -4.45 -13.91 18.86
N ALA A 476 -5.58 -14.14 18.18
CA ALA A 476 -6.78 -13.33 18.31
C ALA A 476 -7.49 -13.55 19.65
N GLU A 477 -7.66 -14.81 20.06
CA GLU A 477 -8.20 -15.19 21.37
C GLU A 477 -7.34 -14.62 22.50
N ASP A 478 -6.02 -14.63 22.31
CA ASP A 478 -5.07 -14.05 23.27
C ASP A 478 -5.02 -12.52 23.27
N ARG A 479 -5.83 -11.83 22.45
CA ARG A 479 -5.83 -10.36 22.29
C ARG A 479 -4.47 -9.78 21.89
N VAL A 480 -3.59 -10.63 21.35
CA VAL A 480 -2.32 -10.20 20.75
C VAL A 480 -2.62 -9.65 19.37
N LEU A 481 -3.50 -10.27 18.59
CA LEU A 481 -4.05 -9.69 17.37
C LEU A 481 -5.29 -8.86 17.72
N ILE A 482 -5.28 -7.57 17.35
CA ILE A 482 -6.34 -6.61 17.71
C ILE A 482 -7.03 -6.07 16.44
N LYS A 483 -8.35 -5.88 16.51
CA LYS A 483 -9.10 -5.15 15.48
C LYS A 483 -8.60 -3.70 15.37
N VAL A 484 -8.16 -3.33 14.17
CA VAL A 484 -7.70 -1.97 13.87
C VAL A 484 -8.88 -1.00 13.94
N LYS A 485 -8.71 0.15 14.59
CA LYS A 485 -9.70 1.24 14.56
C LYS A 485 -9.57 1.98 13.22
N ASN A 486 -10.69 2.15 12.53
CA ASN A 486 -10.73 2.87 11.26
C ASN A 486 -10.46 4.37 11.51
N VAL A 487 -9.22 4.79 11.25
CA VAL A 487 -8.74 6.16 11.42
C VAL A 487 -7.79 6.47 10.27
N ASN A 488 -8.00 7.61 9.60
CA ASN A 488 -7.11 8.02 8.52
C ASN A 488 -6.00 8.93 9.05
N LEU A 489 -4.87 8.96 8.34
CA LEU A 489 -3.77 9.85 8.73
C LEU A 489 -4.14 11.33 8.52
N SER A 490 -5.07 11.62 7.61
CA SER A 490 -5.66 12.95 7.40
C SER A 490 -6.35 13.51 8.64
N ASP A 491 -6.87 12.64 9.50
CA ASP A 491 -7.60 13.03 10.72
C ASP A 491 -6.64 13.58 11.79
N TYR A 492 -5.35 13.30 11.68
CA TYR A 492 -4.31 13.84 12.56
C TYR A 492 -3.94 15.27 12.12
N MET A 493 -4.78 16.24 12.52
CA MET A 493 -4.69 17.62 12.05
C MET A 493 -3.61 18.46 12.75
N GLY A 494 -2.90 19.28 11.95
CA GLY A 494 -2.02 20.33 12.45
C GLY A 494 -1.63 21.38 11.40
N TYR A 495 -0.96 22.43 11.86
CA TYR A 495 -0.40 23.51 11.04
C TYR A 495 1.11 23.41 10.94
N HIS A 496 1.66 23.90 9.83
CA HIS A 496 3.09 24.13 9.67
C HIS A 496 3.52 25.30 10.54
N ASP A 497 4.71 25.17 11.15
CA ASP A 497 5.29 26.24 11.95
C ASP A 497 6.05 27.21 11.03
N CYS A 498 5.44 28.35 10.72
CA CYS A 498 6.05 29.38 9.88
C CYS A 498 7.19 30.14 10.56
N LEU A 499 7.38 30.00 11.88
CA LEU A 499 8.44 30.67 12.64
C LEU A 499 9.73 29.85 12.70
N ARG A 500 9.71 28.64 12.13
CA ARG A 500 10.82 27.70 12.18
C ARG A 500 12.12 28.28 11.61
N SER A 501 12.06 29.01 10.50
CA SER A 501 13.22 29.65 9.87
C SER A 501 13.96 30.56 10.86
N ILE A 502 13.21 31.46 11.49
CA ILE A 502 13.71 32.43 12.47
C ILE A 502 14.32 31.71 13.68
N LEU A 503 13.67 30.64 14.17
CA LEU A 503 14.18 29.87 15.31
C LEU A 503 15.49 29.15 14.98
N CYS A 504 15.60 28.56 13.79
CA CYS A 504 16.83 27.89 13.36
C CYS A 504 18.00 28.88 13.18
N GLU A 505 17.75 30.09 12.68
CA GLU A 505 18.76 31.16 12.58
C GLU A 505 19.32 31.57 13.95
N THR A 506 18.49 31.50 15.00
CA THR A 506 18.92 31.75 16.39
C THR A 506 19.71 30.59 17.01
N GLY A 507 19.93 29.50 16.27
CA GLY A 507 20.63 28.29 16.75
C GLY A 507 19.77 27.35 17.59
N ALA A 508 18.47 27.62 17.74
CA ALA A 508 17.54 26.71 18.40
C ALA A 508 17.19 25.54 17.47
N GLN A 509 17.01 24.34 18.03
CA GLN A 509 16.39 23.20 17.33
C GLN A 509 14.90 23.18 17.67
N PRO A 510 14.02 23.71 16.80
CA PRO A 510 12.60 23.72 17.06
C PRO A 510 12.03 22.29 16.99
N MET A 511 11.04 22.06 17.85
CA MET A 511 10.28 20.81 17.87
C MET A 511 9.65 20.55 16.49
N PRO A 512 9.51 19.27 16.08
CA PRO A 512 8.89 18.94 14.81
C PRO A 512 7.43 19.40 14.78
N SER A 513 6.95 19.91 13.65
CA SER A 513 5.54 20.29 13.51
C SER A 513 4.65 19.06 13.24
N ILE A 514 3.34 19.17 13.47
CA ILE A 514 2.41 18.05 13.25
C ILE A 514 2.38 17.56 11.79
N PRO A 515 2.36 18.44 10.77
CA PRO A 515 2.48 18.00 9.38
C PRO A 515 3.80 17.28 9.07
N GLU A 516 4.91 17.71 9.67
CA GLU A 516 6.20 17.00 9.55
C GLU A 516 6.12 15.61 10.18
N VAL A 517 5.51 15.47 11.37
CA VAL A 517 5.26 14.16 11.98
C VAL A 517 4.47 13.26 11.04
N ARG A 518 3.43 13.80 10.39
CA ARG A 518 2.64 13.06 9.40
C ARG A 518 3.47 12.64 8.19
N GLN A 519 4.34 13.52 7.69
CA GLN A 519 5.26 13.22 6.59
C GLN A 519 6.25 12.12 6.99
N LEU A 520 6.85 12.18 8.17
CA LEU A 520 7.79 11.18 8.68
C LEU A 520 7.13 9.81 8.91
N VAL A 521 5.90 9.81 9.42
CA VAL A 521 5.09 8.58 9.54
C VAL A 521 4.78 8.01 8.17
N THR A 522 4.49 8.84 7.18
CA THR A 522 4.23 8.40 5.80
C THR A 522 5.49 7.77 5.19
N LEU A 523 6.62 8.47 5.27
CA LEU A 523 7.91 8.03 4.72
C LEU A 523 8.42 6.72 5.34
N TYR A 524 8.40 6.60 6.66
CA TYR A 524 9.02 5.45 7.34
C TYR A 524 8.04 4.33 7.69
N GLY A 525 6.76 4.67 7.85
CA GLY A 525 5.72 3.73 8.27
C GLY A 525 4.85 3.23 7.12
N ILE A 526 4.39 4.12 6.24
CA ILE A 526 3.31 3.80 5.29
C ILE A 526 3.87 3.38 3.93
N LEU A 527 4.74 4.17 3.31
CA LEU A 527 5.23 3.88 1.95
C LEU A 527 5.94 2.52 1.86
N PRO A 528 6.86 2.15 2.78
CA PRO A 528 7.52 0.85 2.72
C PRO A 528 6.56 -0.31 3.02
N LEU A 529 5.53 -0.12 3.84
CA LEU A 529 4.55 -1.17 4.10
C LEU A 529 3.56 -1.36 2.93
N GLY A 530 3.23 -0.27 2.23
CA GLY A 530 2.27 -0.28 1.14
C GLY A 530 2.77 -1.03 -0.10
N SER A 531 4.01 -0.74 -0.54
CA SER A 531 4.57 -1.32 -1.77
C SER A 531 5.71 -2.30 -1.50
N GLN A 532 5.65 -3.49 -2.13
CA GLN A 532 6.66 -4.54 -1.97
C GLN A 532 8.01 -4.14 -2.60
N THR A 533 7.98 -3.52 -3.77
CA THR A 533 9.17 -3.07 -4.50
C THR A 533 9.93 -2.02 -3.70
N VAL A 534 9.19 -1.06 -3.11
CA VAL A 534 9.76 -0.04 -2.23
C VAL A 534 10.34 -0.69 -0.97
N HIS A 535 9.62 -1.61 -0.31
CA HIS A 535 10.11 -2.27 0.90
C HIS A 535 11.44 -3.03 0.70
N GLU A 536 11.59 -3.71 -0.44
CA GLU A 536 12.76 -4.53 -0.74
C GLU A 536 14.00 -3.69 -1.10
N ASN A 537 13.81 -2.62 -1.87
CA ASN A 537 14.89 -1.86 -2.49
C ASN A 537 15.23 -0.55 -1.78
N ALA A 538 14.30 0.04 -1.02
CA ALA A 538 14.51 1.29 -0.29
C ALA A 538 15.37 1.07 0.96
N PRO A 539 15.94 2.14 1.55
CA PRO A 539 16.55 2.07 2.87
C PRO A 539 15.57 1.51 3.91
N LEU A 540 15.75 0.24 4.24
CA LEU A 540 14.79 -0.55 5.00
C LEU A 540 14.69 -0.10 6.46
N VAL A 541 13.53 0.46 6.81
CA VAL A 541 13.14 0.77 8.19
C VAL A 541 12.28 -0.37 8.75
N LYS A 542 12.88 -1.21 9.59
CA LYS A 542 12.23 -2.33 10.29
C LYS A 542 11.63 -1.92 11.63
N SER A 543 12.13 -0.84 12.24
CA SER A 543 11.67 -0.40 13.56
C SER A 543 11.56 1.12 13.68
N LEU A 544 10.40 1.56 14.16
CA LEU A 544 10.03 2.97 14.35
C LEU A 544 9.52 3.17 15.79
N LEU A 545 10.00 4.21 16.48
CA LEU A 545 9.56 4.59 17.81
C LEU A 545 8.83 5.92 17.77
N LEU A 546 7.60 5.97 18.30
CA LEU A 546 6.84 7.19 18.52
C LEU A 546 7.01 7.64 19.97
N ALA A 547 7.74 8.74 20.18
CA ALA A 547 8.00 9.34 21.48
C ALA A 547 7.24 10.68 21.62
N GLY A 548 6.78 11.00 22.82
CA GLY A 548 6.13 12.28 23.12
C GLY A 548 5.28 12.19 24.39
N PRO A 549 4.67 13.29 24.84
CA PRO A 549 3.89 13.30 26.07
C PRO A 549 2.60 12.47 25.95
N ALA A 550 1.93 12.23 27.09
CA ALA A 550 0.67 11.50 27.09
C ALA A 550 -0.44 12.30 26.38
N GLY A 551 -1.29 11.62 25.60
CA GLY A 551 -2.43 12.26 24.95
C GLY A 551 -2.15 12.93 23.59
N VAL A 552 -0.93 12.84 23.03
CA VAL A 552 -0.63 13.41 21.69
C VAL A 552 -1.08 12.55 20.50
N GLY A 553 -1.91 11.52 20.71
CA GLY A 553 -2.39 10.68 19.59
C GLY A 553 -1.43 9.60 19.09
N LYS A 554 -0.36 9.24 19.83
CA LYS A 554 0.57 8.15 19.44
C LYS A 554 -0.13 6.84 19.05
N LYS A 555 -1.14 6.43 19.82
CA LYS A 555 -1.94 5.22 19.54
C LYS A 555 -2.81 5.39 18.29
N MET A 556 -3.31 6.61 18.05
CA MET A 556 -4.08 6.94 16.85
C MET A 556 -3.21 6.79 15.60
N LEU A 557 -1.97 7.27 15.64
CA LEU A 557 -1.01 7.11 14.53
C LEU A 557 -0.70 5.64 14.21
N VAL A 558 -0.58 4.78 15.23
CA VAL A 558 -0.40 3.33 15.01
C VAL A 558 -1.59 2.73 14.24
N HIS A 559 -2.82 3.08 14.64
CA HIS A 559 -4.02 2.63 13.93
C HIS A 559 -4.14 3.25 12.52
N ALA A 560 -3.72 4.51 12.35
CA ALA A 560 -3.69 5.17 11.05
C ALA A 560 -2.75 4.46 10.07
N ILE A 561 -1.52 4.13 10.49
CA ILE A 561 -0.58 3.35 9.65
C ILE A 561 -1.22 2.03 9.21
N CYS A 562 -1.91 1.32 10.11
CA CYS A 562 -2.55 0.05 9.78
C CYS A 562 -3.75 0.23 8.83
N THR A 563 -4.54 1.31 9.00
CA THR A 563 -5.71 1.60 8.16
C THR A 563 -5.28 1.97 6.74
N GLU A 564 -4.27 2.83 6.60
CA GLU A 564 -3.76 3.31 5.31
C GLU A 564 -3.02 2.23 4.51
N THR A 565 -2.48 1.22 5.19
CA THR A 565 -1.74 0.10 4.55
C THR A 565 -2.54 -1.20 4.47
N GLY A 566 -3.69 -1.30 5.14
CA GLY A 566 -4.43 -2.55 5.30
C GLY A 566 -3.67 -3.62 6.11
N ALA A 567 -2.79 -3.21 7.02
CA ALA A 567 -1.93 -4.13 7.77
C ALA A 567 -2.61 -4.74 9.01
N ASN A 568 -2.26 -5.98 9.32
CA ASN A 568 -2.64 -6.63 10.58
C ASN A 568 -1.92 -5.97 11.77
N LEU A 569 -2.60 -5.79 12.91
CA LEU A 569 -2.03 -5.17 14.10
C LEU A 569 -1.84 -6.18 15.24
N PHE A 570 -0.58 -6.51 15.54
CA PHE A 570 -0.20 -7.30 16.70
C PHE A 570 0.22 -6.39 17.86
N SER A 571 -0.47 -6.44 19.00
CA SER A 571 -0.23 -5.60 20.17
C SER A 571 0.45 -6.38 21.31
N LEU A 572 1.70 -6.01 21.58
CA LEU A 572 2.53 -6.46 22.68
C LEU A 572 2.57 -5.38 23.76
N THR A 573 1.44 -5.18 24.44
CA THR A 573 1.35 -4.29 25.60
C THR A 573 1.59 -5.06 26.91
N PRO A 574 2.07 -4.40 27.99
CA PRO A 574 2.22 -5.05 29.28
C PRO A 574 0.93 -5.73 29.77
N SER A 575 -0.22 -5.11 29.52
CA SER A 575 -1.54 -5.63 29.88
C SER A 575 -1.93 -6.88 29.10
N ASN A 576 -1.53 -7.00 27.82
CA ASN A 576 -1.87 -8.17 27.00
C ASN A 576 -0.96 -9.37 27.31
N LEU A 577 0.27 -9.12 27.75
CA LEU A 577 1.26 -10.16 28.06
C LEU A 577 1.22 -10.63 29.51
N ALA A 578 0.53 -9.91 30.40
CA ALA A 578 0.37 -10.28 31.80
C ALA A 578 -0.34 -11.66 31.91
N GLY A 579 0.28 -12.60 32.64
CA GLY A 579 -0.28 -13.92 32.96
C GLY A 579 -0.35 -14.96 31.82
N LYS A 580 -0.28 -14.58 30.54
CA LYS A 580 -0.50 -15.50 29.41
C LYS A 580 0.73 -16.30 28.98
N TYR A 581 1.88 -15.62 28.88
CA TYR A 581 3.11 -16.21 28.34
C TYR A 581 4.25 -16.09 29.36
N PRO A 582 4.20 -16.85 30.45
CA PRO A 582 5.20 -16.77 31.50
C PRO A 582 6.56 -17.23 30.98
N GLY A 583 7.59 -16.46 31.29
CA GLY A 583 8.97 -16.85 31.06
C GLY A 583 9.51 -16.55 29.65
N ARG A 584 10.79 -16.90 29.45
CA ARG A 584 11.48 -16.58 28.19
C ARG A 584 10.96 -17.42 27.02
N GLU A 585 10.65 -18.69 27.27
CA GLU A 585 10.18 -19.62 26.24
C GLU A 585 8.79 -19.24 25.71
N GLY A 586 7.86 -18.84 26.59
CA GLY A 586 6.55 -18.34 26.20
C GLY A 586 6.64 -17.10 25.30
N LEU A 587 7.49 -16.13 25.65
CA LEU A 587 7.71 -14.94 24.81
C LEU A 587 8.35 -15.27 23.46
N ILE A 588 9.28 -16.23 23.41
CA ILE A 588 9.86 -16.72 22.15
C ILE A 588 8.78 -17.36 21.29
N MET A 589 7.90 -18.18 21.89
CA MET A 589 6.79 -18.82 21.19
C MET A 589 5.87 -17.79 20.54
N VAL A 590 5.42 -16.78 21.29
CA VAL A 590 4.55 -15.71 20.77
C VAL A 590 5.22 -14.92 19.65
N LEU A 591 6.48 -14.51 19.84
CA LEU A 591 7.21 -13.79 18.80
C LEU A 591 7.38 -14.64 17.54
N HIS A 592 7.59 -15.94 17.69
CA HIS A 592 7.66 -16.87 16.56
C HIS A 592 6.31 -17.05 15.86
N MET A 593 5.21 -17.12 16.61
CA MET A 593 3.86 -17.18 16.07
C MET A 593 3.51 -15.90 15.30
N ILE A 594 3.75 -14.74 15.91
CA ILE A 594 3.57 -13.42 15.26
C ILE A 594 4.41 -13.34 13.99
N LEU A 595 5.66 -13.80 14.03
CA LEU A 595 6.53 -13.79 12.87
C LEU A 595 6.01 -14.71 11.75
N LYS A 596 5.52 -15.91 12.09
CA LYS A 596 4.98 -16.86 11.12
C LYS A 596 3.67 -16.36 10.50
N VAL A 597 2.75 -15.86 11.32
CA VAL A 597 1.46 -15.31 10.86
C VAL A 597 1.68 -14.01 10.09
N GLY A 598 2.47 -13.09 10.63
CA GLY A 598 2.75 -11.79 10.01
C GLY A 598 3.49 -11.89 8.68
N LYS A 599 4.34 -12.90 8.49
CA LYS A 599 4.98 -13.16 7.18
C LYS A 599 4.01 -13.74 6.14
N GLN A 600 3.02 -14.51 6.57
CA GLN A 600 2.06 -15.12 5.65
C GLN A 600 0.91 -14.15 5.32
N TRP A 601 0.52 -13.29 6.26
CA TRP A 601 -0.60 -12.34 6.14
C TRP A 601 -0.07 -10.89 6.10
N GLN A 602 0.89 -10.64 5.19
CA GLN A 602 1.45 -9.31 4.96
C GLN A 602 0.42 -8.38 4.28
N PRO A 603 0.50 -7.05 4.50
CA PRO A 603 1.42 -6.36 5.42
C PRO A 603 1.03 -6.52 6.91
N SER A 604 1.99 -6.36 7.82
CA SER A 604 1.76 -6.54 9.27
C SER A 604 2.56 -5.55 10.13
N VAL A 605 1.94 -5.09 11.21
CA VAL A 605 2.52 -4.15 12.18
C VAL A 605 2.54 -4.80 13.56
N VAL A 606 3.72 -4.85 14.18
CA VAL A 606 3.92 -5.30 15.56
C VAL A 606 4.10 -4.07 16.44
N TRP A 607 3.08 -3.74 17.22
CA TRP A 607 3.07 -2.62 18.14
C TRP A 607 3.47 -3.04 19.56
N ILE A 608 4.52 -2.42 20.10
CA ILE A 608 4.93 -2.53 21.50
C ILE A 608 4.54 -1.24 22.23
N GLY A 609 3.65 -1.37 23.23
CA GLY A 609 3.19 -0.26 24.06
C GLY A 609 4.09 0.00 25.27
N ASP A 610 4.20 1.27 25.67
CA ASP A 610 4.96 1.74 26.84
C ASP A 610 6.37 1.12 26.91
N THR A 611 7.10 1.23 25.80
CA THR A 611 8.38 0.56 25.55
C THR A 611 9.46 0.88 26.59
N GLU A 612 9.37 2.03 27.27
CA GLU A 612 10.24 2.44 28.37
C GLU A 612 10.26 1.41 29.51
N ARG A 613 9.15 0.69 29.72
CA ARG A 613 9.03 -0.36 30.75
C ARG A 613 9.87 -1.60 30.42
N ILE A 614 10.16 -1.83 29.14
CA ILE A 614 11.04 -2.92 28.70
C ILE A 614 12.50 -2.61 29.05
N TYR A 615 12.87 -1.34 29.07
CA TYR A 615 14.25 -0.87 29.20
C TYR A 615 14.51 -0.11 30.51
N THR A 616 13.65 -0.22 31.53
CA THR A 616 13.74 0.56 32.77
C THR A 616 15.07 0.38 33.52
N LYS A 617 15.57 1.48 34.09
CA LYS A 617 16.73 1.53 34.99
C LYS A 617 16.30 1.14 36.42
N GLY A 618 16.54 -0.10 36.83
CA GLY A 618 16.20 -0.59 38.18
C GLY A 618 15.82 -2.06 38.25
N ALA A 619 15.42 -2.54 39.44
CA ALA A 619 14.83 -3.87 39.62
C ALA A 619 13.34 -3.85 39.25
N ALA A 620 12.84 -4.94 38.64
CA ALA A 620 11.42 -5.07 38.28
C ALA A 620 10.58 -5.27 39.55
N LYS A 621 9.44 -4.58 39.66
CA LYS A 621 8.52 -4.71 40.81
C LYS A 621 7.48 -5.79 40.47
N GLY A 622 7.89 -7.05 40.57
CA GLY A 622 7.03 -8.22 40.37
C GLY A 622 7.40 -9.09 39.17
N GLU A 623 6.84 -10.30 39.12
CA GLU A 623 7.13 -11.28 38.06
C GLU A 623 6.64 -10.86 36.68
N GLU A 624 5.52 -10.12 36.60
CA GLU A 624 4.94 -9.65 35.34
C GLU A 624 5.83 -8.61 34.64
N GLU A 625 6.29 -7.60 35.40
CA GLU A 625 7.28 -6.63 34.90
C GLU A 625 8.61 -7.31 34.56
N ALA A 626 9.01 -8.30 35.36
CA ALA A 626 10.22 -9.07 35.07
C ALA A 626 10.08 -9.87 33.76
N ASN A 627 8.88 -10.37 33.45
CA ASN A 627 8.62 -11.06 32.19
C ASN A 627 8.63 -10.08 31.02
N PHE A 628 7.93 -8.94 31.13
CA PHE A 628 7.90 -7.91 30.10
C PHE A 628 9.30 -7.38 29.78
N ARG A 629 10.16 -7.21 30.79
CA ARG A 629 11.56 -6.80 30.61
C ARG A 629 12.40 -7.80 29.80
N ARG A 630 12.04 -9.09 29.77
CA ARG A 630 12.76 -10.10 28.97
C ARG A 630 12.63 -9.83 27.47
N LEU A 631 11.58 -9.12 27.03
CA LEU A 631 11.42 -8.70 25.63
C LEU A 631 12.60 -7.84 25.13
N ALA A 632 13.27 -7.07 26.01
CA ALA A 632 14.38 -6.21 25.64
C ALA A 632 15.49 -6.96 24.87
N LYS A 633 15.73 -8.22 25.25
CA LYS A 633 16.73 -9.10 24.63
C LYS A 633 16.22 -9.83 23.39
N LEU A 634 14.90 -9.97 23.25
CA LEU A 634 14.25 -10.68 22.14
C LEU A 634 13.95 -9.76 20.95
N VAL A 635 13.66 -8.48 21.20
CA VAL A 635 13.39 -7.49 20.13
C VAL A 635 14.52 -7.42 19.09
N PRO A 636 15.81 -7.33 19.48
CA PRO A 636 16.90 -7.36 18.50
C PRO A 636 17.01 -8.68 17.73
N GLN A 637 16.63 -9.81 18.34
CA GLN A 637 16.61 -11.12 17.68
C GLN A 637 15.47 -11.20 16.66
N PHE A 638 14.30 -10.66 17.02
CA PHE A 638 13.15 -10.54 16.15
C PHE A 638 13.47 -9.69 14.91
N LEU A 639 14.09 -8.52 15.09
CA LEU A 639 14.48 -7.64 13.97
C LEU A 639 15.51 -8.27 13.02
N LYS A 640 16.40 -9.14 13.54
CA LYS A 640 17.35 -9.90 12.72
C LYS A 640 16.68 -11.02 11.92
N ALA A 641 15.55 -11.55 12.38
CA ALA A 641 14.80 -12.60 11.69
C ALA A 641 13.94 -12.09 10.52
N LEU A 642 13.75 -10.78 10.42
CA LEU A 642 13.05 -10.12 9.31
C LEU A 642 13.99 -9.94 8.11
N LYS A 643 13.61 -10.52 6.97
CA LYS A 643 14.30 -10.35 5.69
C LYS A 643 13.76 -9.10 4.96
N PRO A 644 14.50 -8.54 3.99
CA PRO A 644 14.02 -7.39 3.20
C PRO A 644 12.70 -7.64 2.48
N LYS A 645 12.40 -8.89 2.13
CA LYS A 645 11.13 -9.30 1.52
C LYS A 645 9.93 -9.34 2.48
N ASP A 646 10.17 -9.34 3.79
CA ASP A 646 9.11 -9.47 4.79
C ASP A 646 8.55 -8.08 5.17
N ARG A 647 7.36 -7.71 4.67
CA ARG A 647 6.63 -6.46 5.00
C ARG A 647 6.04 -6.46 6.40
N VAL A 648 6.94 -6.43 7.39
CA VAL A 648 6.61 -6.39 8.82
C VAL A 648 7.34 -5.22 9.48
N LEU A 649 6.59 -4.32 10.12
CA LEU A 649 7.12 -3.15 10.82
C LEU A 649 6.96 -3.30 12.34
N LEU A 650 8.04 -3.07 13.09
CA LEU A 650 8.00 -2.95 14.55
C LEU A 650 7.75 -1.49 14.96
N LEU A 651 6.59 -1.21 15.56
CA LEU A 651 6.24 0.11 16.09
C LEU A 651 6.34 0.13 17.62
N GLY A 652 7.16 1.01 18.16
CA GLY A 652 7.21 1.31 19.59
C GLY A 652 6.43 2.58 19.91
N THR A 653 5.78 2.64 21.06
CA THR A 653 5.25 3.90 21.61
C THR A 653 5.77 4.13 23.02
N THR A 654 6.23 5.35 23.31
CA THR A 654 6.74 5.73 24.63
C THR A 654 6.18 7.06 25.11
N ARG A 655 5.94 7.17 26.42
CA ARG A 655 5.53 8.44 27.07
C ARG A 655 6.66 9.10 27.82
N ARG A 656 7.61 8.32 28.35
CA ARG A 656 8.75 8.82 29.12
C ARG A 656 10.02 8.08 28.66
N PRO A 657 10.63 8.49 27.53
CA PRO A 657 11.82 7.81 27.00
C PRO A 657 13.03 7.91 27.95
N PHE A 658 13.10 8.96 28.77
CA PHE A 658 14.21 9.21 29.71
C PHE A 658 14.28 8.21 30.89
N ASP A 659 13.16 7.57 31.23
CA ASP A 659 13.10 6.52 32.27
C ASP A 659 13.76 5.20 31.81
N ALA A 660 13.94 5.03 30.49
CA ALA A 660 14.60 3.89 29.88
C ALA A 660 16.13 4.02 29.90
N ASN A 661 16.81 2.88 29.82
CA ASN A 661 18.24 2.83 29.47
C ASN A 661 18.41 3.15 27.98
N LEU A 662 18.78 4.39 27.69
CA LEU A 662 18.87 4.96 26.33
C LEU A 662 19.76 4.14 25.39
N GLY A 663 20.86 3.56 25.88
CA GLY A 663 21.80 2.79 25.04
C GLY A 663 21.15 1.63 24.28
N PRO A 664 20.64 0.59 24.97
CA PRO A 664 19.92 -0.51 24.32
C PRO A 664 18.56 -0.09 23.74
N PHE A 665 17.91 0.94 24.30
CA PHE A 665 16.61 1.42 23.84
C PHE A 665 16.70 2.06 22.46
N CYS A 666 17.58 3.04 22.27
CA CYS A 666 17.79 3.69 20.98
C CYS A 666 18.39 2.75 19.93
N LYS A 667 19.18 1.75 20.35
CA LYS A 667 19.72 0.72 19.41
C LYS A 667 18.65 -0.24 18.87
N ALA A 668 17.51 -0.38 19.55
CA ALA A 668 16.42 -1.26 19.10
C ALA A 668 15.57 -0.63 17.99
N TYR A 669 15.48 0.70 17.96
CA TYR A 669 14.66 1.45 17.01
C TYR A 669 15.55 2.19 16.01
N GLN A 670 15.40 1.90 14.72
CA GLN A 670 16.20 2.55 13.69
C GLN A 670 15.81 4.02 13.50
N LYS A 671 14.53 4.33 13.67
CA LYS A 671 13.99 5.69 13.59
C LYS A 671 13.19 6.03 14.85
N ILE A 672 13.42 7.22 15.39
CA ILE A 672 12.73 7.74 16.57
C ILE A 672 12.08 9.05 16.17
N LEU A 673 10.75 9.10 16.25
CA LEU A 673 9.96 10.28 15.93
C LEU A 673 9.47 10.91 17.22
N LEU A 674 9.85 12.16 17.43
CA LEU A 674 9.30 12.98 18.50
C LEU A 674 7.99 13.61 18.05
N ILE A 675 6.96 13.50 18.88
CA ILE A 675 5.63 14.05 18.63
C ILE A 675 5.40 15.16 19.65
N PRO A 676 5.27 16.42 19.19
CA PRO A 676 5.14 17.57 20.08
C PRO A 676 3.72 17.66 20.65
N LYS A 677 3.54 18.56 21.61
CA LYS A 677 2.21 19.12 21.92
C LYS A 677 1.72 20.00 20.76
N PRO A 678 0.39 20.19 20.58
CA PRO A 678 -0.11 21.04 19.51
C PRO A 678 0.22 22.51 19.76
N ASP A 679 0.75 23.21 18.75
CA ASP A 679 1.05 24.65 18.83
C ASP A 679 -0.19 25.53 18.90
N TYR A 680 -0.02 26.80 19.25
CA TYR A 680 -1.10 27.78 19.27
C TYR A 680 -1.85 27.84 17.92
N LEU A 681 -1.13 27.84 16.79
CA LEU A 681 -1.75 27.83 15.46
C LEU A 681 -2.49 26.53 15.16
N THR A 682 -2.04 25.40 15.68
CA THR A 682 -2.79 24.14 15.55
C THR A 682 -4.05 24.14 16.43
N ARG A 683 -3.97 24.66 17.66
CA ARG A 683 -5.11 24.80 18.58
C ARG A 683 -6.15 25.80 18.08
N PHE A 684 -5.70 26.92 17.48
CA PHE A 684 -6.55 28.02 16.99
C PHE A 684 -6.85 27.95 15.49
N GLY A 685 -5.83 27.94 14.63
CA GLY A 685 -5.94 28.09 13.17
C GLY A 685 -6.73 26.98 12.50
N LYS A 686 -6.43 25.70 12.79
CA LYS A 686 -7.20 24.54 12.24
C LYS A 686 -8.33 24.18 13.20
N SER A 687 -8.40 24.95 14.29
CA SER A 687 -9.27 24.87 15.44
C SER A 687 -9.55 23.41 15.79
N LEU A 688 -8.56 22.70 16.35
CA LEU A 688 -8.81 21.40 17.02
C LEU A 688 -10.07 21.50 17.91
N TRP A 689 -10.21 22.62 18.62
CA TRP A 689 -11.42 22.97 19.37
C TRP A 689 -12.69 22.97 18.50
N LYS A 690 -12.69 23.69 17.37
CA LYS A 690 -13.82 23.71 16.42
C LYS A 690 -14.14 22.31 15.92
N HIS A 691 -13.13 21.54 15.50
CA HIS A 691 -13.31 20.20 14.98
C HIS A 691 -13.95 19.29 16.03
N TYR A 692 -13.38 19.20 17.24
CA TYR A 692 -13.91 18.32 18.29
C TYR A 692 -15.29 18.76 18.80
N ILE A 693 -15.55 20.07 18.90
CA ILE A 693 -16.86 20.59 19.28
C ILE A 693 -17.91 20.23 18.21
N LEU A 694 -17.62 20.47 16.92
CA LEU A 694 -18.53 20.15 15.83
C LEU A 694 -18.76 18.63 15.70
N GLN A 695 -17.71 17.82 15.83
CA GLN A 695 -17.79 16.36 15.75
C GLN A 695 -18.72 15.77 16.82
N ARG A 696 -18.84 16.44 17.98
CA ARG A 696 -19.77 16.06 19.05
C ARG A 696 -21.12 16.77 18.99
N GLY A 697 -21.44 17.45 17.88
CA GLY A 697 -22.73 18.13 17.68
C GLY A 697 -22.85 19.49 18.35
N GLY A 698 -21.74 20.07 18.80
CA GLY A 698 -21.67 21.41 19.37
C GLY A 698 -21.81 22.51 18.31
N ALA A 699 -22.41 23.64 18.68
CA ALA A 699 -22.65 24.78 17.80
C ALA A 699 -21.75 25.95 18.16
N LEU A 700 -21.03 26.48 17.17
CA LEU A 700 -20.14 27.62 17.35
C LEU A 700 -20.94 28.90 17.37
N THR A 701 -21.07 29.51 18.55
CA THR A 701 -21.72 30.81 18.72
C THR A 701 -20.67 31.90 18.88
N LYS A 702 -20.99 33.17 18.56
CA LYS A 702 -20.10 34.32 18.80
C LYS A 702 -19.64 34.47 20.27
N LEU A 703 -20.38 33.88 21.21
CA LEU A 703 -20.05 33.85 22.64
C LEU A 703 -18.91 32.87 22.98
N LEU A 704 -18.60 31.93 22.09
CA LEU A 704 -17.51 30.98 22.24
C LEU A 704 -16.28 31.54 21.55
N ASN A 705 -15.38 32.15 22.33
CA ASN A 705 -14.14 32.70 21.80
C ASN A 705 -13.05 31.61 21.76
N LEU A 706 -12.79 31.08 20.57
CA LEU A 706 -11.79 30.05 20.32
C LEU A 706 -10.35 30.56 20.51
N ASN A 707 -10.08 31.84 20.28
CA ASN A 707 -8.75 32.44 20.52
C ASN A 707 -8.41 32.39 22.00
N CYS A 708 -9.34 32.82 22.87
CA CYS A 708 -9.17 32.73 24.31
C CYS A 708 -8.94 31.28 24.77
N LEU A 709 -9.70 30.32 24.25
CA LEU A 709 -9.51 28.90 24.55
C LEU A 709 -8.12 28.42 24.15
N ALA A 710 -7.66 28.75 22.94
CA ALA A 710 -6.35 28.32 22.43
C ALA A 710 -5.15 28.90 23.21
N ARG A 711 -5.30 30.11 23.77
CA ARG A 711 -4.31 30.73 24.66
C ARG A 711 -4.29 30.10 26.05
N VAL A 712 -5.47 29.86 26.63
CA VAL A 712 -5.58 29.24 27.97
C VAL A 712 -5.18 27.77 27.93
N SER A 713 -5.41 27.09 26.81
CA SER A 713 -5.02 25.69 26.61
C SER A 713 -3.56 25.51 26.20
N ASP A 714 -2.67 26.45 26.51
CA ASP A 714 -1.24 26.25 26.28
C ASP A 714 -0.68 25.23 27.28
N GLY A 715 0.18 24.33 26.79
CA GLY A 715 0.69 23.18 27.56
C GLY A 715 -0.21 21.94 27.57
N PHE A 716 -1.42 21.99 27.02
CA PHE A 716 -2.32 20.82 26.96
C PHE A 716 -2.18 20.04 25.65
N THR A 717 -2.32 18.71 25.72
CA THR A 717 -2.24 17.81 24.55
C THR A 717 -3.60 17.60 23.88
N GLN A 718 -3.65 17.06 22.65
CA GLN A 718 -4.91 16.85 21.94
C GLN A 718 -5.88 15.98 22.74
N GLY A 719 -5.39 14.96 23.44
CA GLY A 719 -6.19 14.08 24.30
C GLY A 719 -6.89 14.83 25.42
N HIS A 720 -6.20 15.75 26.09
CA HIS A 720 -6.81 16.61 27.12
C HIS A 720 -7.94 17.46 26.53
N LEU A 721 -7.76 17.99 25.31
CA LEU A 721 -8.81 18.77 24.65
C LEU A 721 -10.05 17.91 24.34
N VAL A 722 -9.84 16.69 23.85
CA VAL A 722 -10.92 15.74 23.55
C VAL A 722 -11.69 15.37 24.82
N ASP A 723 -10.98 15.06 25.90
CA ASP A 723 -11.58 14.71 27.20
C ASP A 723 -12.39 15.88 27.78
N VAL A 724 -11.88 17.10 27.68
CA VAL A 724 -12.59 18.32 28.08
C VAL A 724 -13.86 18.52 27.25
N VAL A 725 -13.78 18.34 25.93
CA VAL A 725 -14.95 18.46 25.05
C VAL A 725 -16.01 17.39 25.40
N HIS A 726 -15.60 16.14 25.64
CA HIS A 726 -16.53 15.08 26.06
C HIS A 726 -17.17 15.34 27.42
N THR A 727 -16.41 15.90 28.36
CA THR A 727 -16.90 16.23 29.69
C THR A 727 -17.93 17.36 29.66
N VAL A 728 -17.72 18.36 28.79
CA VAL A 728 -18.63 19.51 28.65
C VAL A 728 -19.85 19.17 27.78
N LEU A 729 -19.65 18.54 26.62
CA LEU A 729 -20.70 18.22 25.64
C LEU A 729 -21.33 16.85 25.93
N THR A 730 -22.01 16.74 27.06
CA THR A 730 -22.90 15.61 27.36
C THR A 730 -24.19 15.69 26.55
N GLU A 731 -24.89 14.57 26.36
CA GLU A 731 -26.17 14.52 25.62
C GLU A 731 -27.18 15.54 26.16
N LEU A 732 -27.28 15.66 27.49
CA LEU A 732 -28.11 16.65 28.16
C LEU A 732 -27.68 18.08 27.83
N ARG A 733 -26.38 18.36 27.78
CA ARG A 733 -25.86 19.70 27.43
C ARG A 733 -26.21 20.06 25.99
N LEU A 734 -26.09 19.11 25.06
CA LEU A 734 -26.43 19.29 23.64
C LEU A 734 -27.90 19.72 23.46
N LEU A 735 -28.83 19.06 24.14
CA LEU A 735 -30.26 19.41 24.10
C LEU A 735 -30.54 20.84 24.63
N GLN A 736 -29.75 21.29 25.61
CA GLN A 736 -29.91 22.63 26.20
C GLN A 736 -29.30 23.75 25.35
N MET A 737 -28.48 23.43 24.34
CA MET A 737 -27.76 24.44 23.56
C MET A 737 -28.68 25.42 22.82
N ALA A 738 -29.86 24.98 22.37
CA ALA A 738 -30.83 25.84 21.71
C ALA A 738 -31.32 26.99 22.61
N ARG A 739 -31.34 26.79 23.94
CA ARG A 739 -31.74 27.80 24.93
C ARG A 739 -30.55 28.49 25.60
N LYS A 740 -29.46 27.76 25.81
CA LYS A 740 -28.24 28.22 26.49
C LYS A 740 -27.03 27.94 25.60
N PRO A 741 -26.57 28.94 24.81
CA PRO A 741 -25.42 28.77 23.92
C PRO A 741 -24.15 28.44 24.71
N LEU A 742 -23.20 27.78 24.05
CA LEU A 742 -21.93 27.39 24.64
C LEU A 742 -21.07 28.62 24.97
N ARG A 743 -20.46 28.62 26.16
CA ARG A 743 -19.56 29.68 26.63
C ARG A 743 -18.15 29.16 26.85
N THR A 744 -17.15 30.02 26.61
CA THR A 744 -15.72 29.72 26.86
C THR A 744 -15.45 29.26 28.30
N ALA A 745 -16.12 29.83 29.30
CA ALA A 745 -15.90 29.50 30.71
C ALA A 745 -16.18 28.03 31.06
N GLU A 746 -17.14 27.39 30.39
CA GLU A 746 -17.49 25.98 30.64
C GLU A 746 -16.28 25.06 30.37
N PHE A 747 -15.57 25.31 29.26
CA PHE A 747 -14.38 24.55 28.89
C PHE A 747 -13.19 24.84 29.80
N VAL A 748 -12.98 26.10 30.21
CA VAL A 748 -11.88 26.48 31.10
C VAL A 748 -11.98 25.79 32.46
N THR A 749 -13.19 25.68 33.02
CA THR A 749 -13.39 24.98 34.31
C THR A 749 -13.06 23.49 34.25
N SER A 750 -13.37 22.84 33.12
CA SER A 750 -13.02 21.43 32.91
C SER A 750 -11.52 21.28 32.62
N LEU A 751 -10.93 22.20 31.87
CA LEU A 751 -9.51 22.18 31.54
C LEU A 751 -8.62 22.28 32.79
N ALA A 752 -9.03 23.08 33.77
CA ALA A 752 -8.32 23.24 35.05
C ALA A 752 -8.25 21.96 35.91
N ARG A 753 -8.98 20.90 35.55
CA ARG A 753 -8.91 19.59 36.22
C ARG A 753 -7.79 18.69 35.68
N HIS A 754 -7.20 19.05 34.54
CA HIS A 754 -6.13 18.30 33.91
C HIS A 754 -4.78 18.96 34.19
N ASP A 755 -3.74 18.16 34.36
CA ASP A 755 -2.37 18.66 34.48
C ASP A 755 -1.81 18.99 33.08
N PRO A 756 -1.20 20.18 32.88
CA PRO A 756 -0.51 20.51 31.64
C PRO A 756 0.82 19.74 31.54
N VAL A 757 1.35 19.63 30.33
CA VAL A 757 2.74 19.21 30.12
C VAL A 757 3.64 20.32 30.64
N TYR A 758 4.50 19.99 31.59
CA TYR A 758 5.42 20.94 32.21
C TYR A 758 6.63 21.19 31.32
N LYS A 759 7.22 22.38 31.41
CA LYS A 759 8.43 22.76 30.63
C LYS A 759 9.60 21.80 30.88
N GLU A 760 9.77 21.33 32.11
CA GLU A 760 10.81 20.36 32.48
C GLU A 760 10.66 19.03 31.71
N GLU A 761 9.41 18.61 31.46
CA GLU A 761 9.15 17.41 30.66
C GLU A 761 9.51 17.65 29.19
N GLU A 762 9.23 18.84 28.66
CA GLU A 762 9.59 19.23 27.30
C GLU A 762 11.09 19.32 27.08
N GLU A 763 11.81 19.93 28.03
CA GLU A 763 13.28 19.99 28.03
C GLU A 763 13.92 18.60 28.13
N ALA A 764 13.26 17.64 28.79
CA ALA A 764 13.74 16.25 28.85
C ALA A 764 13.52 15.46 27.55
N PHE A 765 12.64 15.93 26.66
CA PHE A 765 12.42 15.34 25.33
C PHE A 765 13.37 15.89 24.27
N GLN A 766 13.83 17.13 24.44
CA GLN A 766 14.89 17.74 23.63
C GLN A 766 16.24 17.10 23.97
#